data_AF-G3H0T0-F1
#
_entry.id   AF-G3H0T0-F1
#
_cell.length_a   1.000
_cell.length_b   1.000
_cell.length_c   1.000
_cell.angle_alpha   90.00
_cell.angle_beta   90.00
_cell.angle_gamma   90.00
#
_symmetry.space_group_name_H-M   'P 1'
#
loop_
_entity.id
_entity.type
_entity.pdbx_description
1 polymer ?
#
loop_
_entity_poly.entity_id
_entity_poly.type
_entity_poly.pdbx_seq_one_letter_code
_entity_poly.pdbx_strand_id
1 'polypeptide(L)'
;MAVRVLPSTWMKDQVCFLLKLMPQQCQTQYELGKVLQLLVGTEHLFSDGPDVQKLCVLSQILKDTPVAINPAVITSYSAENFQHECRSILEKLKADGQFAVARRVAELAALPVDSLVIEQLAQEMKTLKHTQQWPRKHTRIDFWKKCHEIFKKNSISNRAASSFFSSQVPVVSEHPTEQDDLEERHLLLTLVGHWLAREEPVPLEELEALEKQTWICRITQHARPEETRPSPSQQKSADVELSFDSLADEFSFSKLAALNTSKYLDPNGLPSKEMCENTLDCKERESLNVLVGHLLDGGCVHEASRVCRYFHFYSQDVALVLHCRALASAEASVEDGHSEIRALLPSAVLPEDQESPSVPLRKVHSASSLDSQSFMMAPSTDEVARNLQALTSKCLHGKNYCRQVLCLYELAKELGCSYADVAARDSETMLRTILASQRPDKCRQAQVFISTQGLEPDTVAELVAEEVTRELLTPSEGTGEKQPFNPAESQTFLQLTTVCQDRTLVGMKLLDRIPSIPHGELSCTTELLILAHHCFTFTCHMEGIMRVLQAARMLTDNHLAPNEEYGLVVRLLTGIGRYNEMTYIFDLLHQKHYFEVLMRKKLDPSGTLKTALLDYIKRCRPGDSEKHNMIALCFSMCREIGENHEAAACIQLKLIESQPWEESLKDGVQLKQLLLKALTLMLDAAESYAKDSCVRQALHCKRLTKLITLQIHFLNTGQNTMLINLSHQKLMDCIMALPRFYQVRRLWQALQYNPIVSHSWHPEAK
;
A
#
# COMPACT_ATOMS: atom_id res chain seq x y z
N MET A 1 46.26 79.12 16.10
CA MET A 1 44.87 79.18 15.60
C MET A 1 44.09 78.06 16.27
N ALA A 2 43.25 78.39 17.25
CA ALA A 2 42.42 77.42 17.94
C ALA A 2 41.21 77.08 17.05
N VAL A 3 41.16 75.85 16.54
CA VAL A 3 40.02 75.32 15.79
C VAL A 3 38.84 75.23 16.75
N ARG A 4 37.78 76.01 16.52
CA ARG A 4 36.52 75.90 17.26
C ARG A 4 35.92 74.53 16.96
N VAL A 5 36.02 73.60 17.91
CA VAL A 5 35.36 72.29 17.82
C VAL A 5 33.88 72.52 18.10
N LEU A 6 33.04 72.37 17.08
CA LEU A 6 31.58 72.40 17.21
C LEU A 6 31.14 71.28 18.17
N PRO A 7 30.22 71.53 19.13
CA PRO A 7 29.71 70.50 20.02
C PRO A 7 29.06 69.37 19.21
N SER A 8 29.52 68.14 19.42
CA SER A 8 29.02 66.96 18.69
C SER A 8 27.53 66.72 18.90
N THR A 9 26.99 67.12 20.04
CA THR A 9 25.55 67.08 20.36
C THR A 9 24.74 68.06 19.51
N TRP A 10 25.20 69.31 19.39
CA TRP A 10 24.53 70.32 18.55
C TRP A 10 24.53 69.93 17.07
N MET A 11 25.64 69.38 16.54
CA MET A 11 25.66 68.89 15.16
C MET A 11 24.70 67.72 14.94
N LYS A 12 24.58 66.79 15.90
CA LYS A 12 23.58 65.72 15.84
C LYS A 12 22.16 66.28 15.83
N ASP A 13 21.84 67.25 16.69
CA ASP A 13 20.50 67.85 16.75
C ASP A 13 20.13 68.57 15.45
N GLN A 14 21.08 69.30 14.83
CA GLN A 14 20.86 69.98 13.55
C GLN A 14 20.70 68.99 12.39
N VAL A 15 21.49 67.91 12.37
CA VAL A 15 21.35 66.85 11.37
C VAL A 15 19.99 66.15 11.53
N CYS A 16 19.57 65.82 12.75
CA CYS A 16 18.25 65.24 13.01
C CYS A 16 17.11 66.19 12.63
N PHE A 17 17.24 67.50 12.85
CA PHE A 17 16.27 68.50 12.42
C PHE A 17 16.17 68.58 10.88
N LEU A 18 17.30 68.63 10.18
CA LEU A 18 17.32 68.64 8.71
C LEU A 18 16.73 67.37 8.11
N LEU A 19 17.10 66.19 8.65
CA LEU A 19 16.57 64.92 8.19
C LEU A 19 15.05 64.79 8.42
N LYS A 20 14.48 65.45 9.44
CA LYS A 20 13.02 65.56 9.64
C LYS A 20 12.35 66.51 8.66
N LEU A 21 13.03 67.58 8.25
CA LEU A 21 12.50 68.59 7.33
C LEU A 21 12.51 68.11 5.87
N MET A 22 13.50 67.32 5.46
CA MET A 22 13.68 66.88 4.07
C MET A 22 12.45 66.16 3.47
N PRO A 23 11.83 65.18 4.14
CA PRO A 23 10.59 64.55 3.66
C PRO A 23 9.40 65.52 3.54
N GLN A 24 9.37 66.58 4.35
CA GLN A 24 8.27 67.56 4.36
C GLN A 24 8.36 68.56 3.20
N GLN A 25 9.54 68.71 2.59
CA GLN A 25 9.79 69.63 1.48
C GLN A 25 9.71 68.95 0.10
N CYS A 26 9.42 67.65 0.05
CA CYS A 26 9.24 66.93 -1.20
C CYS A 26 7.95 67.37 -1.91
N GLN A 27 8.05 67.79 -3.18
CA GLN A 27 6.89 68.27 -3.96
C GLN A 27 6.21 67.14 -4.71
N THR A 28 6.93 66.05 -4.98
CA THR A 28 6.41 64.87 -5.68
C THR A 28 6.54 63.60 -4.84
N GLN A 29 5.66 62.62 -5.09
CA GLN A 29 5.78 61.30 -4.45
C GLN A 29 7.09 60.59 -4.81
N TYR A 30 7.61 60.85 -6.02
CA TYR A 30 8.88 60.30 -6.47
C TYR A 30 10.05 60.83 -5.63
N GLU A 31 10.09 62.15 -5.40
CA GLU A 31 11.06 62.77 -4.50
C GLU A 31 10.94 62.23 -3.08
N LEU A 32 9.71 62.16 -2.56
CA LEU A 32 9.45 61.63 -1.23
C LEU A 32 9.94 60.18 -1.09
N GLY A 33 9.63 59.31 -2.06
CA GLY A 33 10.07 57.92 -2.05
C GLY A 33 11.59 57.77 -2.14
N LYS A 34 12.28 58.61 -2.91
CA LYS A 34 13.74 58.62 -3.00
C LYS A 34 14.40 59.10 -1.71
N VAL A 35 13.85 60.15 -1.10
CA VAL A 35 14.32 60.65 0.20
C VAL A 35 14.10 59.59 1.28
N LEU A 36 12.93 58.96 1.36
CA LEU A 36 12.66 57.88 2.30
C LEU A 36 13.61 56.70 2.11
N GLN A 37 13.91 56.30 0.86
CA GLN A 37 14.85 55.22 0.56
C GLN A 37 16.28 55.52 1.05
N LEU A 38 16.72 56.79 0.97
CA LEU A 38 18.03 57.23 1.46
C LEU A 38 18.10 57.26 3.00
N LEU A 39 16.95 57.40 3.66
CA LEU A 39 16.84 57.50 5.12
C LEU A 39 16.63 56.14 5.80
N VAL A 40 16.34 55.06 5.06
CA VAL A 40 16.25 53.70 5.62
C VAL A 40 17.57 53.30 6.29
N GLY A 41 17.51 52.79 7.52
CA GLY A 41 18.70 52.41 8.32
C GLY A 41 19.28 53.53 9.20
N THR A 42 18.74 54.75 9.13
CA THR A 42 19.09 55.88 10.02
C THR A 42 18.20 55.99 11.26
N GLU A 43 17.38 54.97 11.51
CA GLU A 43 16.35 54.92 12.58
C GLU A 43 16.91 55.18 13.99
N HIS A 44 18.13 54.73 14.26
CA HIS A 44 18.85 54.95 15.52
C HIS A 44 19.19 56.42 15.82
N LEU A 45 19.05 57.32 14.83
CA LEU A 45 19.24 58.76 14.98
C LEU A 45 17.97 59.47 15.45
N PHE A 46 16.82 58.78 15.50
CA PHE A 46 15.54 59.36 15.91
C PHE A 46 14.94 58.57 17.10
N SER A 47 15.03 59.11 18.31
CA SER A 47 14.46 58.45 19.50
C SER A 47 12.92 58.48 19.53
N ASP A 48 12.30 59.51 18.92
CA ASP A 48 10.83 59.73 18.82
C ASP A 48 10.42 60.12 17.38
N GLY A 49 11.01 59.47 16.38
CA GLY A 49 10.84 59.82 14.95
C GLY A 49 9.78 59.00 14.21
N PRO A 50 9.42 59.42 12.98
CA PRO A 50 8.60 58.60 12.10
C PRO A 50 9.28 57.28 11.76
N ASP A 51 8.50 56.20 11.65
CA ASP A 51 8.97 54.92 11.13
C ASP A 51 9.22 55.06 9.62
N VAL A 52 10.46 55.47 9.31
CA VAL A 52 10.92 55.73 7.94
C VAL A 52 10.85 54.47 7.09
N GLN A 53 11.05 53.30 7.69
CA GLN A 53 10.94 52.02 7.01
C GLN A 53 9.51 51.77 6.54
N LYS A 54 8.50 51.91 7.41
CA LYS A 54 7.09 51.76 7.03
C LYS A 54 6.66 52.79 6.00
N LEU A 55 7.05 54.06 6.15
CA LEU A 55 6.73 55.09 5.16
C LEU A 55 7.39 54.83 3.80
N CYS A 56 8.63 54.34 3.79
CA CYS A 56 9.33 53.95 2.56
C CYS A 56 8.61 52.78 1.86
N VAL A 57 8.20 51.76 2.62
CA VAL A 57 7.46 50.62 2.08
C VAL A 57 6.09 51.08 1.55
N LEU A 58 5.39 51.98 2.26
CA LEU A 58 4.12 52.56 1.80
C LEU A 58 4.30 53.31 0.46
N SER A 59 5.34 54.14 0.36
CA SER A 59 5.66 54.87 -0.87
C SER A 59 5.99 53.93 -2.03
N GLN A 60 6.67 52.81 -1.77
CA GLN A 60 6.95 51.79 -2.79
C GLN A 60 5.70 51.05 -3.23
N ILE A 61 4.77 50.75 -2.33
CA ILE A 61 3.48 50.11 -2.64
C ILE A 61 2.64 51.01 -3.55
N LEU A 62 2.63 52.32 -3.31
CA LEU A 62 1.80 53.29 -4.03
C LEU A 62 2.42 53.83 -5.33
N LYS A 63 3.65 53.44 -5.67
CA LYS A 63 4.45 54.00 -6.77
C LYS A 63 3.72 54.05 -8.12
N ASP A 64 2.92 53.02 -8.42
CA ASP A 64 2.19 52.89 -9.70
C ASP A 64 0.71 53.30 -9.56
N THR A 65 0.35 54.01 -8.49
CA THR A 65 -1.01 54.44 -8.18
C THR A 65 -1.13 55.97 -8.14
N PRO A 66 -2.31 56.55 -8.44
CA PRO A 66 -2.51 57.99 -8.35
C PRO A 66 -2.65 58.49 -6.90
N VAL A 67 -2.67 57.60 -5.90
CA VAL A 67 -2.94 57.94 -4.50
C VAL A 67 -1.68 58.42 -3.80
N ALA A 68 -1.74 59.58 -3.16
CA ALA A 68 -0.61 60.20 -2.45
C ALA A 68 -0.67 60.03 -0.94
N ILE A 69 0.50 59.88 -0.33
CA ILE A 69 0.69 59.93 1.13
C ILE A 69 0.55 61.38 1.57
N ASN A 70 -0.34 61.64 2.52
CA ASN A 70 -0.50 62.97 3.12
C ASN A 70 0.78 63.37 3.89
N PRO A 71 1.42 64.51 3.55
CA PRO A 71 2.61 65.00 4.26
C PRO A 71 2.39 65.22 5.76
N ALA A 72 1.14 65.43 6.20
CA ALA A 72 0.80 65.61 7.61
C ALA A 72 1.19 64.41 8.49
N VAL A 73 1.20 63.20 7.93
CA VAL A 73 1.51 61.95 8.65
C VAL A 73 2.99 61.85 8.99
N ILE A 74 3.83 62.51 8.19
CA ILE A 74 5.27 62.62 8.41
C ILE A 74 5.56 63.68 9.49
N THR A 75 4.77 64.76 9.55
CA THR A 75 4.94 65.84 10.53
C THR A 75 4.49 65.45 11.95
N SER A 76 3.42 64.67 12.08
CA SER A 76 2.85 64.25 13.37
C SER A 76 2.75 62.72 13.42
N TYR A 77 3.87 62.04 13.24
CA TYR A 77 3.89 60.59 13.18
C TYR A 77 3.53 59.98 14.54
N SER A 78 2.46 59.20 14.53
CA SER A 78 2.09 58.26 15.58
C SER A 78 1.58 56.99 14.89
N ALA A 79 1.58 55.87 15.61
CA ALA A 79 1.02 54.62 15.08
C ALA A 79 -0.45 54.80 14.64
N GLU A 80 -1.23 55.58 15.40
CA GLU A 80 -2.64 55.90 15.13
C GLU A 80 -2.81 56.78 13.88
N ASN A 81 -1.99 57.83 13.72
CA ASN A 81 -2.04 58.71 12.56
C ASN A 81 -1.60 58.01 11.27
N PHE A 82 -0.60 57.14 11.37
CA PHE A 82 -0.18 56.28 10.26
C PHE A 82 -1.30 55.31 9.86
N GLN A 83 -1.96 54.66 10.83
CA GLN A 83 -3.12 53.81 10.55
C GLN A 83 -4.29 54.59 9.95
N HIS A 84 -4.58 55.80 10.44
CA HIS A 84 -5.63 56.66 9.90
C HIS A 84 -5.36 57.04 8.43
N GLU A 85 -4.13 57.40 8.11
CA GLU A 85 -3.73 57.66 6.73
C GLU A 85 -3.88 56.42 5.85
N CYS A 86 -3.38 55.27 6.32
CA CYS A 86 -3.55 54.02 5.60
C CYS A 86 -5.04 53.71 5.37
N ARG A 87 -5.94 53.96 6.32
CA ARG A 87 -7.40 53.84 6.09
C ARG A 87 -7.91 54.79 5.00
N SER A 88 -7.47 56.04 4.98
CA SER A 88 -7.85 57.00 3.92
C SER A 88 -7.35 56.56 2.54
N ILE A 89 -6.12 56.05 2.46
CA ILE A 89 -5.53 55.49 1.25
C ILE A 89 -6.29 54.24 0.79
N LEU A 90 -6.67 53.36 1.73
CA LEU A 90 -7.45 52.17 1.43
C LEU A 90 -8.80 52.52 0.78
N GLU A 91 -9.53 53.51 1.32
CA GLU A 91 -10.82 53.92 0.74
C GLU A 91 -10.68 54.47 -0.69
N LYS A 92 -9.60 55.20 -1.00
CA LYS A 92 -9.30 55.66 -2.36
C LYS A 92 -8.95 54.49 -3.29
N LEU A 93 -8.08 53.58 -2.85
CA LEU A 93 -7.70 52.40 -3.63
C LEU A 93 -8.88 51.44 -3.87
N LYS A 94 -9.81 51.33 -2.91
CA LYS A 94 -11.07 50.60 -3.06
C LYS A 94 -11.94 51.21 -4.16
N ALA A 95 -12.13 52.54 -4.14
CA ALA A 95 -12.91 53.24 -5.16
C ALA A 95 -12.35 53.03 -6.58
N ASP A 96 -11.02 52.95 -6.71
CA ASP A 96 -10.32 52.70 -7.96
C ASP A 96 -10.21 51.20 -8.34
N GLY A 97 -10.74 50.28 -7.52
CA GLY A 97 -10.71 48.83 -7.75
C GLY A 97 -9.32 48.18 -7.58
N GLN A 98 -8.34 48.86 -6.99
CA GLN A 98 -6.96 48.38 -6.83
C GLN A 98 -6.77 47.54 -5.56
N PHE A 99 -7.53 46.45 -5.43
CA PHE A 99 -7.55 45.61 -4.22
C PHE A 99 -6.21 44.96 -3.86
N ALA A 100 -5.38 44.61 -4.85
CA ALA A 100 -4.07 44.01 -4.61
C ALA A 100 -3.10 45.00 -3.94
N VAL A 101 -3.15 46.27 -4.34
CA VAL A 101 -2.34 47.34 -3.72
C VAL A 101 -2.91 47.68 -2.35
N ALA A 102 -4.24 47.81 -2.24
CA ALA A 102 -4.93 48.06 -0.98
C ALA A 102 -4.56 47.02 0.09
N ARG A 103 -4.50 45.73 -0.28
CA ARG A 103 -4.11 44.67 0.66
C ARG A 103 -2.71 44.87 1.25
N ARG A 104 -1.73 45.19 0.40
CA ARG A 104 -0.35 45.46 0.84
C ARG A 104 -0.27 46.66 1.77
N VAL A 105 -1.12 47.68 1.56
CA VAL A 105 -1.25 48.84 2.46
C VAL A 105 -1.86 48.44 3.81
N ALA A 106 -2.91 47.60 3.81
CA ALA A 106 -3.55 47.12 5.04
C ALA A 106 -2.60 46.26 5.88
N GLU A 107 -1.84 45.35 5.25
CA GLU A 107 -0.81 44.52 5.89
C GLU A 107 0.27 45.39 6.55
N LEU A 108 0.76 46.40 5.84
CA LEU A 108 1.77 47.32 6.36
C LEU A 108 1.30 48.11 7.60
N ALA A 109 0.00 48.45 7.64
CA ALA A 109 -0.62 49.19 8.73
C ALA A 109 -1.18 48.30 9.86
N ALA A 110 -1.05 46.97 9.72
CA ALA A 110 -1.71 45.98 10.58
C ALA A 110 -3.23 46.22 10.73
N LEU A 111 -3.88 46.60 9.64
CA LEU A 111 -5.34 46.79 9.56
C LEU A 111 -6.00 45.48 9.12
N PRO A 112 -7.26 45.22 9.53
CA PRO A 112 -7.97 44.00 9.13
C PRO A 112 -8.15 43.95 7.61
N VAL A 113 -7.74 42.84 7.02
CA VAL A 113 -7.79 42.60 5.56
C VAL A 113 -9.15 42.02 5.14
N ASP A 114 -9.90 41.48 6.09
CA ASP A 114 -11.17 40.77 5.89
C ASP A 114 -12.17 41.56 5.03
N SER A 115 -12.46 42.81 5.41
CA SER A 115 -13.43 43.64 4.70
C SER A 115 -12.99 43.93 3.26
N LEU A 116 -11.69 44.12 3.02
CA LEU A 116 -11.14 44.39 1.69
C LEU A 116 -11.31 43.20 0.75
N VAL A 117 -11.03 41.99 1.25
CA VAL A 117 -11.14 40.77 0.45
C VAL A 117 -12.60 40.41 0.19
N ILE A 118 -13.47 40.59 1.19
CA ILE A 118 -14.92 40.40 1.03
C ILE A 118 -15.50 41.37 0.00
N GLU A 119 -15.15 42.66 0.08
CA GLU A 119 -15.58 43.68 -0.89
C GLU A 119 -15.07 43.37 -2.31
N GLN A 120 -13.80 42.94 -2.44
CA GLN A 120 -13.22 42.53 -3.72
C GLN A 120 -14.05 41.41 -4.39
N LEU A 121 -14.37 40.36 -3.64
CA LEU A 121 -15.15 39.22 -4.16
C LEU A 121 -16.61 39.61 -4.41
N ALA A 122 -17.20 40.45 -3.58
CA ALA A 122 -18.55 40.98 -3.81
C ALA A 122 -18.61 41.82 -5.10
N GLN A 123 -17.57 42.60 -5.41
CA GLN A 123 -17.48 43.34 -6.67
C GLN A 123 -17.28 42.39 -7.85
N GLU A 124 -16.41 41.38 -7.74
CA GLU A 124 -16.23 40.37 -8.78
C GLU A 124 -17.55 39.63 -9.09
N MET A 125 -18.28 39.21 -8.06
CA MET A 125 -19.61 38.61 -8.20
C MET A 125 -20.59 39.54 -8.93
N LYS A 126 -20.62 40.83 -8.59
CA LYS A 126 -21.45 41.83 -9.31
C LYS A 126 -21.05 41.92 -10.78
N THR A 127 -19.74 41.92 -11.09
CA THR A 127 -19.29 41.95 -12.48
C THR A 127 -19.75 40.71 -13.25
N LEU A 128 -19.66 39.51 -12.66
CA LEU A 128 -20.14 38.27 -13.28
C LEU A 128 -21.66 38.26 -13.52
N LYS A 129 -22.43 38.90 -12.63
CA LYS A 129 -23.88 39.11 -12.82
C LYS A 129 -24.15 40.10 -13.96
N HIS A 130 -23.42 41.20 -14.05
CA HIS A 130 -23.57 42.18 -15.13
C HIS A 130 -23.15 41.64 -16.51
N THR A 131 -22.16 40.74 -16.58
CA THR A 131 -21.68 40.13 -17.83
C THR A 131 -22.52 38.93 -18.29
N GLN A 132 -23.64 38.62 -17.62
CA GLN A 132 -24.52 37.46 -17.88
C GLN A 132 -23.82 36.08 -17.84
N GLN A 133 -22.67 35.98 -17.17
CA GLN A 133 -21.98 34.70 -16.98
C GLN A 133 -22.49 33.93 -15.76
N TRP A 134 -23.07 34.65 -14.79
CA TRP A 134 -23.59 34.10 -13.52
C TRP A 134 -24.61 32.95 -13.64
N PRO A 135 -25.55 32.93 -14.61
CA PRO A 135 -26.52 31.83 -14.73
C PRO A 135 -25.88 30.46 -15.03
N ARG A 136 -24.61 30.41 -15.45
CA ARG A 136 -23.92 29.16 -15.76
C ARG A 136 -23.51 28.45 -14.46
N LYS A 137 -23.97 27.20 -14.28
CA LYS A 137 -23.65 26.32 -13.13
C LYS A 137 -22.16 26.26 -12.79
N HIS A 138 -21.33 25.93 -13.78
CA HIS A 138 -19.87 25.80 -13.62
C HIS A 138 -19.22 27.11 -13.11
N THR A 139 -19.66 28.26 -13.62
CA THR A 139 -19.16 29.58 -13.19
C THR A 139 -19.45 29.86 -11.72
N ARG A 140 -20.64 29.47 -11.23
CA ARG A 140 -20.99 29.57 -9.81
C ARG A 140 -20.13 28.65 -8.94
N ILE A 141 -19.97 27.39 -9.34
CA ILE A 141 -19.14 26.42 -8.62
C ILE A 141 -17.70 26.91 -8.50
N ASP A 142 -17.08 27.29 -9.61
CA ASP A 142 -15.69 27.78 -9.64
C ASP A 142 -15.53 29.05 -8.80
N PHE A 143 -16.53 29.94 -8.84
CA PHE A 143 -16.53 31.15 -8.03
C PHE A 143 -16.56 30.83 -6.53
N TRP A 144 -17.40 29.91 -6.06
CA TRP A 144 -17.46 29.54 -4.65
C TRP A 144 -16.19 28.83 -4.17
N LYS A 145 -15.63 27.92 -4.97
CA LYS A 145 -14.31 27.33 -4.71
C LYS A 145 -13.23 28.40 -4.58
N LYS A 146 -13.21 29.34 -5.53
CA LYS A 146 -12.27 30.47 -5.52
C LYS A 146 -12.44 31.34 -4.27
N CYS A 147 -13.67 31.64 -3.84
CA CYS A 147 -13.93 32.38 -2.60
C CYS A 147 -13.33 31.67 -1.39
N HIS A 148 -13.57 30.36 -1.23
CA HIS A 148 -13.01 29.56 -0.14
C HIS A 148 -11.47 29.61 -0.12
N GLU A 149 -10.82 29.38 -1.27
CA GLU A 149 -9.36 29.40 -1.38
C GLU A 149 -8.76 30.78 -1.09
N ILE A 150 -9.42 31.86 -1.55
CA ILE A 150 -8.98 33.23 -1.27
C ILE A 150 -9.11 33.54 0.22
N PHE A 151 -10.20 33.12 0.87
CA PHE A 151 -10.38 33.33 2.30
C PHE A 151 -9.32 32.60 3.13
N LYS A 152 -9.04 31.35 2.77
CA LYS A 152 -7.97 30.54 3.38
C LYS A 152 -6.59 31.16 3.18
N LYS A 153 -6.25 31.60 1.95
CA LYS A 153 -4.96 32.21 1.63
C LYS A 153 -4.72 33.52 2.39
N ASN A 154 -5.77 34.32 2.63
CA ASN A 154 -5.66 35.61 3.30
C ASN A 154 -5.99 35.57 4.80
N SER A 155 -6.17 34.37 5.38
CA SER A 155 -6.46 34.16 6.80
C SER A 155 -7.61 35.04 7.33
N ILE A 156 -8.72 35.10 6.58
CA ILE A 156 -9.91 35.86 6.99
C ILE A 156 -10.51 35.27 8.26
N SER A 157 -11.05 36.10 9.14
CA SER A 157 -11.76 35.62 10.33
C SER A 157 -12.90 34.68 9.96
N ASN A 158 -13.04 33.59 10.72
CA ASN A 158 -14.02 32.55 10.44
C ASN A 158 -15.45 33.11 10.46
N ARG A 159 -15.77 34.01 11.40
CA ARG A 159 -17.03 34.76 11.46
C ARG A 159 -17.28 35.64 10.24
N ALA A 160 -16.28 36.36 9.74
CA ALA A 160 -16.47 37.19 8.55
C ALA A 160 -16.70 36.33 7.30
N ALA A 161 -15.93 35.25 7.12
CA ALA A 161 -16.11 34.30 6.03
C ALA A 161 -17.50 33.63 6.06
N SER A 162 -17.93 33.17 7.23
CA SER A 162 -19.28 32.62 7.45
C SER A 162 -20.37 33.63 7.13
N SER A 163 -20.25 34.86 7.62
CA SER A 163 -21.23 35.92 7.36
C SER A 163 -21.34 36.27 5.88
N PHE A 164 -20.23 36.23 5.14
CA PHE A 164 -20.23 36.43 3.70
C PHE A 164 -21.03 35.33 3.00
N PHE A 165 -20.71 34.05 3.21
CA PHE A 165 -21.46 32.96 2.56
C PHE A 165 -22.93 32.97 2.98
N SER A 166 -23.23 33.26 4.25
CA SER A 166 -24.60 33.36 4.78
C SER A 166 -25.41 34.44 4.05
N SER A 167 -24.79 35.60 3.78
CA SER A 167 -25.42 36.69 3.01
C SER A 167 -25.73 36.34 1.55
N GLN A 168 -25.07 35.31 1.01
CA GLN A 168 -25.27 34.86 -0.38
C GLN A 168 -26.24 33.70 -0.51
N VAL A 169 -26.73 33.13 0.61
CA VAL A 169 -27.67 32.00 0.58
C VAL A 169 -29.00 32.44 -0.08
N PRO A 170 -29.43 31.79 -1.18
CA PRO A 170 -30.70 32.13 -1.84
C PRO A 170 -31.89 31.99 -0.89
N VAL A 171 -32.76 33.00 -0.85
CA VAL A 171 -34.04 32.94 -0.12
C VAL A 171 -35.02 32.09 -0.95
N VAL A 172 -35.40 30.93 -0.44
CA VAL A 172 -36.29 29.99 -1.14
C VAL A 172 -37.74 30.43 -0.94
N SER A 173 -38.46 30.69 -2.03
CA SER A 173 -39.93 30.79 -2.04
C SER A 173 -40.55 29.40 -1.96
N GLU A 174 -41.80 29.30 -1.48
CA GLU A 174 -42.55 28.05 -1.24
C GLU A 174 -42.59 27.06 -2.42
N HIS A 175 -42.23 27.49 -3.64
CA HIS A 175 -41.97 26.63 -4.79
C HIS A 175 -40.64 27.01 -5.48
N PRO A 176 -39.55 26.24 -5.30
CA PRO A 176 -38.28 26.49 -5.99
C PRO A 176 -38.37 25.99 -7.43
N THR A 177 -38.43 26.90 -8.41
CA THR A 177 -38.56 26.55 -9.84
C THR A 177 -37.28 25.98 -10.46
N GLU A 178 -36.11 26.19 -9.86
CA GLU A 178 -34.81 25.79 -10.42
C GLU A 178 -34.05 24.83 -9.48
N GLN A 179 -33.62 23.66 -9.98
CA GLN A 179 -32.89 22.65 -9.21
C GLN A 179 -31.51 23.14 -8.76
N ASP A 180 -30.84 23.93 -9.60
CA ASP A 180 -29.50 24.44 -9.32
C ASP A 180 -29.48 25.40 -8.10
N ASP A 181 -30.58 26.09 -7.79
CA ASP A 181 -30.64 27.02 -6.65
C ASP A 181 -30.72 26.29 -5.30
N LEU A 182 -31.33 25.10 -5.27
CA LEU A 182 -31.34 24.26 -4.07
C LEU A 182 -29.97 23.62 -3.82
N GLU A 183 -29.31 23.16 -4.88
CA GLU A 183 -27.95 22.60 -4.82
C GLU A 183 -26.92 23.68 -4.42
N GLU A 184 -27.02 24.88 -4.98
CA GLU A 184 -26.17 26.01 -4.59
C GLU A 184 -26.44 26.44 -3.14
N ARG A 185 -27.70 26.50 -2.72
CA ARG A 185 -28.08 26.77 -1.32
C ARG A 185 -27.47 25.73 -0.38
N HIS A 186 -27.55 24.44 -0.74
CA HIS A 186 -26.96 23.35 0.04
C HIS A 186 -25.45 23.55 0.23
N LEU A 187 -24.72 23.84 -0.85
CA LEU A 187 -23.29 24.13 -0.80
C LEU A 187 -22.98 25.33 0.10
N LEU A 188 -23.68 26.45 -0.09
CA LEU A 188 -23.42 27.69 0.67
C LEU A 188 -23.65 27.50 2.17
N LEU A 189 -24.74 26.84 2.57
CA LEU A 189 -25.00 26.53 3.97
C LEU A 189 -23.91 25.61 4.57
N THR A 190 -23.41 24.67 3.78
CA THR A 190 -22.30 23.79 4.20
C THR A 190 -21.00 24.58 4.39
N LEU A 191 -20.69 25.53 3.49
CA LEU A 191 -19.56 26.45 3.63
C LEU A 191 -19.69 27.36 4.86
N VAL A 192 -20.89 27.89 5.14
CA VAL A 192 -21.18 28.67 6.37
C VAL A 192 -20.85 27.85 7.61
N GLY A 193 -21.36 26.60 7.68
CA GLY A 193 -21.09 25.69 8.80
C GLY A 193 -19.61 25.35 8.93
N HIS A 194 -18.91 25.09 7.82
CA HIS A 194 -17.49 24.78 7.81
C HIS A 194 -16.62 25.88 8.43
N TRP A 195 -16.90 27.14 8.11
CA TRP A 195 -16.18 28.27 8.70
C TRP A 195 -16.56 28.47 10.17
N LEU A 196 -17.86 28.41 10.53
CA LEU A 196 -18.29 28.54 11.93
C LEU A 196 -17.73 27.47 12.85
N ALA A 197 -17.54 26.24 12.36
CA ALA A 197 -16.97 25.15 13.13
C ALA A 197 -15.51 25.38 13.59
N ARG A 198 -14.84 26.41 13.06
CA ARG A 198 -13.48 26.81 13.40
C ARG A 198 -13.42 28.00 14.37
N GLU A 199 -14.56 28.56 14.77
CA GLU A 199 -14.60 29.60 15.80
C GLU A 199 -14.33 29.00 17.19
N GLU A 200 -13.70 29.77 18.06
CA GLU A 200 -13.47 29.39 19.46
C GLU A 200 -14.19 30.39 20.38
N PRO A 201 -15.24 29.98 21.13
CA PRO A 201 -15.86 28.66 21.19
C PRO A 201 -16.75 28.34 19.99
N VAL A 202 -16.89 27.04 19.66
CA VAL A 202 -17.72 26.57 18.53
C VAL A 202 -19.21 26.77 18.83
N PRO A 203 -19.98 27.48 17.99
CA PRO A 203 -21.41 27.72 18.21
C PRO A 203 -22.26 26.51 17.79
N LEU A 204 -22.39 25.52 18.68
CA LEU A 204 -23.07 24.24 18.38
C LEU A 204 -24.53 24.41 17.93
N GLU A 205 -25.31 25.25 18.60
CA GLU A 205 -26.74 25.46 18.26
C GLU A 205 -26.92 26.05 16.85
N GLU A 206 -26.04 26.98 16.46
CA GLU A 206 -26.04 27.56 15.10
C GLU A 206 -25.66 26.51 14.06
N LEU A 207 -24.67 25.66 14.35
CA LEU A 207 -24.27 24.57 13.45
C LEU A 207 -25.37 23.53 13.26
N GLU A 208 -26.07 23.13 14.32
CA GLU A 208 -27.19 22.20 14.25
C GLU A 208 -28.37 22.79 13.44
N ALA A 209 -28.65 24.09 13.63
CA ALA A 209 -29.66 24.79 12.85
C ALA A 209 -29.29 24.86 11.35
N LEU A 210 -28.02 25.11 11.03
CA LEU A 210 -27.52 25.11 9.65
C LEU A 210 -27.59 23.71 9.03
N GLU A 211 -27.14 22.68 9.75
CA GLU A 211 -27.22 21.28 9.31
C GLU A 211 -28.69 20.93 9.02
N LYS A 212 -29.64 21.26 9.90
CA LYS A 212 -31.07 21.06 9.66
C LYS A 212 -31.55 21.75 8.37
N GLN A 213 -31.12 22.98 8.10
CA GLN A 213 -31.46 23.67 6.85
C GLN A 213 -30.87 22.98 5.61
N THR A 214 -29.65 22.44 5.70
CA THR A 214 -29.05 21.68 4.59
C THR A 214 -29.83 20.40 4.30
N TRP A 215 -30.35 19.75 5.35
CA TRP A 215 -31.18 18.57 5.23
C TRP A 215 -32.56 18.86 4.63
N ILE A 216 -33.17 20.00 4.94
CA ILE A 216 -34.40 20.45 4.25
C ILE A 216 -34.14 20.52 2.74
N CYS A 217 -33.04 21.14 2.30
CA CYS A 217 -32.69 21.19 0.87
C CYS A 217 -32.55 19.79 0.24
N ARG A 218 -31.84 18.87 0.91
CA ARG A 218 -31.65 17.48 0.43
C ARG A 218 -32.96 16.71 0.33
N ILE A 219 -33.82 16.81 1.35
CA ILE A 219 -35.13 16.13 1.38
C ILE A 219 -36.01 16.67 0.25
N THR A 220 -36.11 17.99 0.10
CA THR A 220 -36.92 18.63 -0.95
C THR A 220 -36.41 18.28 -2.35
N GLN A 221 -35.09 18.18 -2.55
CA GLN A 221 -34.51 17.76 -3.83
C GLN A 221 -34.84 16.30 -4.15
N HIS A 222 -34.72 15.40 -3.17
CA HIS A 222 -34.99 13.97 -3.35
C HIS A 222 -36.48 13.67 -3.55
N ALA A 223 -37.37 14.40 -2.87
CA ALA A 223 -38.83 14.19 -2.90
C ALA A 223 -39.53 14.64 -4.20
N ARG A 224 -38.80 15.28 -5.13
CA ARG A 224 -39.36 15.72 -6.43
C ARG A 224 -39.71 14.54 -7.35
N PRO A 225 -40.78 14.65 -8.16
CA PRO A 225 -41.18 13.62 -9.12
C PRO A 225 -40.09 13.33 -10.18
N GLU A 226 -39.97 12.07 -10.60
CA GLU A 226 -38.96 11.61 -11.58
C GLU A 226 -39.01 12.31 -12.94
N GLU A 227 -40.15 12.90 -13.33
CA GLU A 227 -40.33 13.63 -14.60
C GLU A 227 -39.44 14.89 -14.72
N THR A 228 -38.86 15.36 -13.61
CA THR A 228 -37.96 16.53 -13.58
C THR A 228 -36.47 16.14 -13.42
N ARG A 229 -36.14 14.84 -13.33
CA ARG A 229 -34.75 14.38 -13.26
C ARG A 229 -34.21 14.20 -14.70
N PRO A 230 -33.04 14.76 -15.04
CA PRO A 230 -32.39 14.42 -16.30
C PRO A 230 -32.11 12.91 -16.34
N SER A 231 -32.37 12.27 -17.49
CA SER A 231 -32.31 10.82 -17.64
C SER A 231 -30.95 10.23 -17.22
N PRO A 232 -30.91 9.07 -16.54
CA PRO A 232 -29.67 8.43 -16.06
C PRO A 232 -28.72 7.94 -17.18
N SER A 233 -29.05 8.19 -18.45
CA SER A 233 -28.27 7.80 -19.63
C SER A 233 -27.20 8.81 -20.05
N GLN A 234 -27.11 10.00 -19.42
CA GLN A 234 -26.06 11.00 -19.73
C GLN A 234 -24.85 10.98 -18.76
N GLN A 235 -24.90 10.26 -17.63
CA GLN A 235 -23.81 10.21 -16.64
C GLN A 235 -22.66 9.23 -16.99
N LYS A 236 -22.51 8.83 -18.25
CA LYS A 236 -21.45 7.92 -18.72
C LYS A 236 -20.53 8.54 -19.78
N SER A 237 -20.33 9.85 -19.76
CA SER A 237 -19.15 10.48 -20.38
C SER A 237 -18.13 10.80 -19.29
N ALA A 238 -16.92 10.28 -19.45
CA ALA A 238 -15.78 10.47 -18.57
C ALA A 238 -15.17 11.87 -18.69
N ASP A 239 -15.98 12.90 -18.43
CA ASP A 239 -15.51 14.22 -18.01
C ASP A 239 -16.04 14.40 -16.58
N VAL A 240 -15.17 14.77 -15.65
CA VAL A 240 -15.53 15.00 -14.24
C VAL A 240 -16.48 16.21 -14.20
N GLU A 241 -17.79 15.98 -14.33
CA GLU A 241 -18.78 17.03 -14.19
C GLU A 241 -18.74 17.54 -12.74
N LEU A 242 -18.20 18.74 -12.57
CA LEU A 242 -18.19 19.45 -11.31
C LEU A 242 -19.65 19.70 -10.88
N SER A 243 -20.10 19.00 -9.84
CA SER A 243 -21.40 19.20 -9.21
C SER A 243 -21.25 20.02 -7.92
N PHE A 244 -22.30 20.78 -7.57
CA PHE A 244 -22.39 21.46 -6.27
C PHE A 244 -22.32 20.44 -5.12
N ASP A 245 -22.95 19.28 -5.27
CA ASP A 245 -22.97 18.22 -4.25
C ASP A 245 -21.57 17.64 -4.00
N SER A 246 -20.79 17.41 -5.05
CA SER A 246 -19.39 16.95 -4.92
C SER A 246 -18.53 17.92 -4.13
N LEU A 247 -18.77 19.23 -4.25
CA LEU A 247 -18.06 20.23 -3.46
C LEU A 247 -18.61 20.32 -2.04
N ALA A 248 -19.93 20.17 -1.84
CA ALA A 248 -20.53 20.16 -0.51
C ALA A 248 -20.06 18.96 0.33
N ASP A 249 -19.87 17.79 -0.29
CA ASP A 249 -19.36 16.58 0.37
C ASP A 249 -17.94 16.75 0.92
N GLU A 250 -17.11 17.62 0.34
CA GLU A 250 -15.79 17.97 0.89
C GLU A 250 -15.93 18.57 2.30
N PHE A 251 -16.96 19.38 2.51
CA PHE A 251 -17.19 20.18 3.71
C PHE A 251 -18.33 19.64 4.61
N SER A 252 -18.74 18.38 4.44
CA SER A 252 -19.93 17.83 5.08
C SER A 252 -19.93 17.93 6.63
N PHE A 253 -21.13 18.14 7.19
CA PHE A 253 -21.31 18.22 8.66
C PHE A 253 -20.97 16.90 9.37
N SER A 254 -21.07 15.75 8.70
CA SER A 254 -20.62 14.44 9.21
C SER A 254 -19.15 14.41 9.61
N LYS A 255 -18.29 15.21 8.97
CA LYS A 255 -16.85 15.25 9.24
C LYS A 255 -16.49 16.18 10.41
N LEU A 256 -17.45 16.95 10.94
CA LEU A 256 -17.21 17.91 12.02
C LEU A 256 -17.21 17.21 13.38
N ALA A 257 -16.04 17.11 13.99
CA ALA A 257 -15.87 16.52 15.33
C ALA A 257 -16.76 17.19 16.40
N ALA A 258 -16.99 18.51 16.29
CA ALA A 258 -17.83 19.27 17.22
C ALA A 258 -19.28 18.77 17.27
N LEU A 259 -19.83 18.25 16.16
CA LEU A 259 -21.19 17.71 16.10
C LEU A 259 -21.24 16.20 16.41
N ASN A 260 -20.12 15.49 16.33
CA ASN A 260 -20.02 14.05 16.57
C ASN A 260 -19.74 13.75 18.04
N THR A 261 -20.66 14.18 18.91
CA THR A 261 -20.57 13.96 20.37
C THR A 261 -21.29 12.68 20.79
N SER A 262 -20.90 12.12 21.94
CA SER A 262 -21.51 10.91 22.51
C SER A 262 -23.01 11.05 22.77
N LYS A 263 -23.50 12.27 23.03
CA LYS A 263 -24.93 12.60 23.19
C LYS A 263 -25.79 12.07 22.04
N TYR A 264 -25.28 12.13 20.80
CA TYR A 264 -26.03 11.71 19.62
C TYR A 264 -25.98 10.19 19.38
N LEU A 265 -25.26 9.46 20.21
CA LEU A 265 -25.15 8.00 20.13
C LEU A 265 -25.96 7.29 21.21
N ASP A 266 -26.45 8.06 22.20
CA ASP A 266 -27.36 7.56 23.23
C ASP A 266 -28.74 7.26 22.60
N PRO A 267 -29.26 6.02 22.74
CA PRO A 267 -30.59 5.65 22.24
C PRO A 267 -31.73 6.41 22.93
N ASN A 268 -31.57 6.85 24.19
CA ASN A 268 -32.66 7.48 24.96
C ASN A 268 -33.13 8.82 24.39
N GLY A 269 -32.28 9.48 23.61
CA GLY A 269 -32.60 10.77 22.98
C GLY A 269 -33.28 10.65 21.61
N LEU A 270 -33.55 9.44 21.10
CA LEU A 270 -34.22 9.25 19.82
C LEU A 270 -35.75 9.38 19.94
N PRO A 271 -36.43 9.91 18.91
CA PRO A 271 -37.90 9.96 18.90
C PRO A 271 -38.47 8.54 18.88
N SER A 272 -39.52 8.29 19.67
CA SER A 272 -40.28 7.04 19.61
C SER A 272 -41.26 7.06 18.43
N LYS A 273 -41.70 5.88 18.00
CA LYS A 273 -42.72 5.72 16.95
C LYS A 273 -44.05 6.44 17.28
N GLU A 274 -44.34 6.61 18.57
CA GLU A 274 -45.56 7.28 19.07
C GLU A 274 -45.42 8.80 19.14
N MET A 275 -44.20 9.34 19.21
CA MET A 275 -43.89 10.78 19.29
C MET A 275 -43.54 11.42 17.95
N CYS A 276 -43.66 10.68 16.84
CA CYS A 276 -43.32 11.19 15.51
C CYS A 276 -44.29 12.32 15.12
N GLU A 277 -43.80 13.56 15.04
CA GLU A 277 -44.61 14.69 14.60
C GLU A 277 -44.73 14.71 13.06
N ASN A 278 -45.91 15.07 12.55
CA ASN A 278 -46.18 15.19 11.12
C ASN A 278 -45.67 16.52 10.55
N THR A 279 -44.38 16.85 10.73
CA THR A 279 -43.79 18.09 10.19
C THR A 279 -43.45 18.00 8.70
N LEU A 280 -43.32 16.79 8.15
CA LEU A 280 -42.95 16.53 6.75
C LEU A 280 -44.09 15.85 5.98
N ASP A 281 -44.19 16.13 4.67
CA ASP A 281 -45.12 15.43 3.78
C ASP A 281 -44.75 13.93 3.63
N CYS A 282 -45.68 13.11 3.15
CA CYS A 282 -45.46 11.68 2.93
C CYS A 282 -44.27 11.40 2.00
N LYS A 283 -44.12 12.15 0.90
CA LYS A 283 -42.99 11.99 -0.03
C LYS A 283 -41.65 12.43 0.58
N GLU A 284 -41.68 13.47 1.40
CA GLU A 284 -40.50 13.96 2.12
C GLU A 284 -40.07 12.95 3.20
N ARG A 285 -41.03 12.31 3.87
CA ARG A 285 -40.76 11.24 4.85
C ARG A 285 -40.14 10.01 4.21
N GLU A 286 -40.65 9.56 3.07
CA GLU A 286 -40.05 8.47 2.30
C GLU A 286 -38.64 8.82 1.84
N SER A 287 -38.45 10.05 1.35
CA SER A 287 -37.13 10.56 0.95
C SER A 287 -36.16 10.61 2.12
N LEU A 288 -36.60 11.11 3.27
CA LEU A 288 -35.81 11.14 4.49
C LEU A 288 -35.39 9.72 4.92
N ASN A 289 -36.29 8.74 4.85
CA ASN A 289 -35.97 7.36 5.21
C ASN A 289 -34.86 6.77 4.31
N VAL A 290 -34.93 7.01 3.00
CA VAL A 290 -33.90 6.58 2.05
C VAL A 290 -32.56 7.26 2.33
N LEU A 291 -32.56 8.58 2.53
CA LEU A 291 -31.34 9.34 2.80
C LEU A 291 -30.70 8.95 4.14
N VAL A 292 -31.49 8.70 5.19
CA VAL A 292 -31.00 8.17 6.48
C VAL A 292 -30.38 6.78 6.29
N GLY A 293 -31.00 5.91 5.47
CA GLY A 293 -30.41 4.63 5.09
C GLY A 293 -29.04 4.77 4.44
N HIS A 294 -28.89 5.70 3.49
CA HIS A 294 -27.60 5.98 2.86
C HIS A 294 -26.54 6.49 3.85
N LEU A 295 -26.91 7.34 4.82
CA LEU A 295 -25.99 7.77 5.87
C LEU A 295 -25.49 6.60 6.71
N LEU A 296 -26.38 5.67 7.08
CA LEU A 296 -26.03 4.50 7.87
C LEU A 296 -25.11 3.56 7.10
N ASP A 297 -25.38 3.33 5.81
CA ASP A 297 -24.51 2.51 4.95
C ASP A 297 -23.14 3.17 4.73
N GLY A 298 -23.09 4.50 4.71
CA GLY A 298 -21.86 5.30 4.70
C GLY A 298 -21.18 5.47 6.07
N GLY A 299 -21.67 4.84 7.15
CA GLY A 299 -21.09 4.91 8.49
C GLY A 299 -21.29 6.23 9.24
N CYS A 300 -22.09 7.16 8.69
CA CYS A 300 -22.36 8.49 9.26
C CYS A 300 -23.45 8.44 10.35
N VAL A 301 -23.28 7.57 11.36
CA VAL A 301 -24.30 7.29 12.40
C VAL A 301 -24.66 8.52 13.22
N HIS A 302 -23.68 9.38 13.55
CA HIS A 302 -23.94 10.60 14.30
C HIS A 302 -24.88 11.55 13.54
N GLU A 303 -24.61 11.76 12.25
CA GLU A 303 -25.45 12.60 11.38
C GLU A 303 -26.85 11.99 11.23
N ALA A 304 -26.94 10.68 10.97
CA ALA A 304 -28.23 9.98 10.88
C ALA A 304 -29.07 10.16 12.16
N SER A 305 -28.41 10.05 13.31
CA SER A 305 -29.01 10.20 14.62
C SER A 305 -29.45 11.64 14.93
N ARG A 306 -28.67 12.66 14.52
CA ARG A 306 -29.05 14.08 14.60
C ARG A 306 -30.24 14.39 13.69
N VAL A 307 -30.21 13.93 12.45
CA VAL A 307 -31.29 14.11 11.47
C VAL A 307 -32.61 13.54 11.99
N CYS A 308 -32.61 12.34 12.57
CA CYS A 308 -33.78 11.78 13.24
C CYS A 308 -34.33 12.71 14.34
N ARG A 309 -33.46 13.36 15.13
CA ARG A 309 -33.87 14.31 16.17
C ARG A 309 -34.39 15.63 15.60
N TYR A 310 -33.74 16.18 14.56
CA TYR A 310 -34.14 17.45 13.94
C TYR A 310 -35.56 17.45 13.38
N PHE A 311 -35.99 16.31 12.84
CA PHE A 311 -37.29 16.14 12.20
C PHE A 311 -38.25 15.26 13.01
N HIS A 312 -37.89 14.92 14.27
CA HIS A 312 -38.65 13.98 15.11
C HIS A 312 -39.06 12.69 14.37
N PHE A 313 -38.15 12.17 13.54
CA PHE A 313 -38.38 11.04 12.65
C PHE A 313 -37.82 9.74 13.23
N TYR A 314 -38.67 8.72 13.35
CA TYR A 314 -38.26 7.38 13.79
C TYR A 314 -37.75 6.54 12.62
N SER A 315 -36.49 6.08 12.73
CA SER A 315 -35.92 5.06 11.85
C SER A 315 -35.54 3.83 12.66
N GLN A 316 -36.05 2.67 12.25
CA GLN A 316 -35.76 1.39 12.90
C GLN A 316 -34.26 1.06 12.83
N ASP A 317 -33.61 1.28 11.68
CA ASP A 317 -32.19 0.96 11.50
C ASP A 317 -31.29 1.85 12.37
N VAL A 318 -31.62 3.14 12.53
CA VAL A 318 -30.89 4.02 13.45
C VAL A 318 -31.03 3.53 14.89
N ALA A 319 -32.25 3.16 15.32
CA ALA A 319 -32.49 2.64 16.67
C ALA A 319 -31.71 1.33 16.93
N LEU A 320 -31.70 0.41 15.96
CA LEU A 320 -30.94 -0.85 16.04
C LEU A 320 -29.43 -0.59 16.13
N VAL A 321 -28.90 0.30 15.29
CA VAL A 321 -27.48 0.66 15.26
C VAL A 321 -27.02 1.27 16.59
N LEU A 322 -27.80 2.20 17.16
CA LEU A 322 -27.48 2.78 18.47
C LEU A 322 -27.58 1.75 19.59
N HIS A 323 -28.57 0.86 19.53
CA HIS A 323 -28.72 -0.19 20.54
C HIS A 323 -27.59 -1.22 20.49
N CYS A 324 -27.11 -1.60 19.30
CA CYS A 324 -25.90 -2.43 19.16
C CYS A 324 -24.70 -1.80 19.88
N ARG A 325 -24.51 -0.48 19.71
CA ARG A 325 -23.44 0.24 20.41
C ARG A 325 -23.66 0.30 21.93
N ALA A 326 -24.87 0.60 22.38
CA ALA A 326 -25.20 0.68 23.81
C ALA A 326 -25.01 -0.67 24.51
N LEU A 327 -25.34 -1.77 23.82
CA LEU A 327 -25.10 -3.14 24.30
C LEU A 327 -23.59 -3.44 24.40
N ALA A 328 -22.81 -3.06 23.40
CA ALA A 328 -21.36 -3.28 23.38
C ALA A 328 -20.62 -2.45 24.46
N SER A 329 -21.10 -1.25 24.75
CA SER A 329 -20.56 -0.35 25.79
C SER A 329 -21.04 -0.67 27.21
N ALA A 330 -21.94 -1.65 27.37
CA ALA A 330 -22.64 -1.95 28.62
C ALA A 330 -23.45 -0.78 29.20
N GLU A 331 -23.80 0.21 28.37
CA GLU A 331 -24.66 1.36 28.72
C GLU A 331 -26.14 0.99 28.75
N ALA A 332 -26.54 -0.07 28.03
CA ALA A 332 -27.89 -0.63 28.05
C ALA A 332 -27.86 -2.11 28.45
N SER A 333 -28.71 -2.50 29.40
CA SER A 333 -28.99 -3.91 29.63
C SER A 333 -29.98 -4.44 28.59
N VAL A 334 -30.00 -5.76 28.39
CA VAL A 334 -31.02 -6.45 27.56
C VAL A 334 -32.44 -6.12 28.05
N GLU A 335 -32.58 -5.71 29.32
CA GLU A 335 -33.83 -5.34 29.99
C GLU A 335 -34.16 -3.84 29.96
N ASP A 336 -33.34 -2.98 29.34
CA ASP A 336 -33.57 -1.52 29.26
C ASP A 336 -33.97 -1.04 27.85
N GLY A 337 -33.87 -1.88 26.82
CA GLY A 337 -34.21 -1.50 25.44
C GLY A 337 -35.70 -1.18 25.23
N HIS A 338 -36.02 -0.34 24.24
CA HIS A 338 -37.40 -0.16 23.76
C HIS A 338 -38.06 -1.52 23.46
N SER A 339 -39.36 -1.67 23.78
CA SER A 339 -40.12 -2.93 23.68
C SER A 339 -39.98 -3.64 22.32
N GLU A 340 -39.81 -2.87 21.24
CA GLU A 340 -39.63 -3.38 19.87
C GLU A 340 -38.27 -4.07 19.66
N ILE A 341 -37.19 -3.60 20.27
CA ILE A 341 -35.84 -4.18 20.10
C ILE A 341 -35.72 -5.48 20.92
N ARG A 342 -36.36 -5.54 22.09
CA ARG A 342 -36.44 -6.79 22.89
C ARG A 342 -37.17 -7.91 22.16
N ALA A 343 -38.21 -7.58 21.39
CA ALA A 343 -38.94 -8.55 20.58
C ALA A 343 -38.11 -9.16 19.44
N LEU A 344 -37.01 -8.53 19.05
CA LEU A 344 -36.12 -8.98 17.98
C LEU A 344 -34.96 -9.86 18.46
N LEU A 345 -34.75 -9.96 19.77
CA LEU A 345 -33.70 -10.81 20.36
C LEU A 345 -34.16 -12.28 20.43
N PRO A 346 -33.25 -13.25 20.27
CA PRO A 346 -33.59 -14.66 20.47
C PRO A 346 -34.05 -14.87 21.92
N SER A 347 -35.32 -15.23 22.12
CA SER A 347 -35.81 -15.63 23.43
C SER A 347 -34.96 -16.78 23.95
N ALA A 348 -34.49 -16.69 25.19
CA ALA A 348 -33.69 -17.70 25.88
C ALA A 348 -34.53 -18.95 26.22
N VAL A 349 -35.18 -19.56 25.23
CA VAL A 349 -35.88 -20.84 25.35
C VAL A 349 -35.04 -21.87 24.61
N LEU A 350 -34.53 -22.83 25.39
CA LEU A 350 -33.85 -24.04 24.94
C LEU A 350 -34.60 -24.67 23.74
N PRO A 351 -33.91 -25.09 22.66
CA PRO A 351 -34.56 -25.86 21.62
C PRO A 351 -34.75 -27.30 22.12
N GLU A 352 -35.94 -27.62 22.61
CA GLU A 352 -36.43 -29.00 22.57
C GLU A 352 -36.96 -29.28 21.16
N ASP A 353 -36.34 -30.29 20.55
CA ASP A 353 -36.79 -31.13 19.44
C ASP A 353 -38.11 -30.75 18.76
N GLN A 354 -37.98 -30.28 17.52
CA GLN A 354 -38.99 -30.54 16.49
C GLN A 354 -38.33 -30.60 15.11
N GLU A 355 -37.93 -31.81 14.75
CA GLU A 355 -37.72 -32.22 13.37
C GLU A 355 -38.99 -31.95 12.55
N SER A 356 -38.84 -31.26 11.41
CA SER A 356 -39.65 -31.58 10.24
C SER A 356 -38.83 -31.36 8.95
N PRO A 357 -39.06 -32.20 7.91
CA PRO A 357 -38.04 -32.52 6.94
C PRO A 357 -38.23 -31.74 5.63
N SER A 358 -37.16 -31.17 5.07
CA SER A 358 -37.16 -30.76 3.67
C SER A 358 -35.81 -31.06 2.97
N VAL A 359 -35.85 -32.17 2.23
CA VAL A 359 -35.18 -32.53 0.97
C VAL A 359 -33.75 -31.97 0.70
N PRO A 360 -32.73 -32.84 0.53
CA PRO A 360 -31.39 -32.43 0.16
C PRO A 360 -31.28 -32.21 -1.36
N LEU A 361 -31.06 -30.98 -1.81
CA LEU A 361 -30.68 -30.68 -3.19
C LEU A 361 -29.15 -30.71 -3.33
N ARG A 362 -28.72 -31.63 -4.21
CA ARG A 362 -27.35 -31.98 -4.64
C ARG A 362 -26.41 -30.79 -4.83
N LYS A 363 -25.25 -30.86 -4.17
CA LYS A 363 -24.02 -30.15 -4.56
C LYS A 363 -23.59 -30.57 -5.96
N VAL A 364 -23.58 -29.63 -6.90
CA VAL A 364 -22.74 -29.71 -8.10
C VAL A 364 -21.52 -28.83 -7.84
N HIS A 365 -20.36 -29.47 -7.82
CA HIS A 365 -19.07 -28.80 -7.78
C HIS A 365 -18.81 -28.12 -9.13
N SER A 366 -18.64 -26.81 -9.11
CA SER A 366 -18.02 -26.06 -10.21
C SER A 366 -16.83 -25.29 -9.66
N ALA A 367 -15.64 -25.64 -10.13
CA ALA A 367 -14.40 -24.94 -9.87
C ALA A 367 -14.32 -23.70 -10.78
N SER A 368 -14.54 -22.51 -10.23
CA SER A 368 -13.99 -21.21 -10.68
C SER A 368 -14.73 -20.05 -9.99
N SER A 369 -14.15 -19.55 -8.90
CA SER A 369 -14.23 -18.16 -8.41
C SER A 369 -13.65 -18.17 -6.99
N LEU A 370 -12.46 -17.60 -6.80
CA LEU A 370 -11.77 -17.54 -5.49
C LEU A 370 -12.06 -16.25 -4.71
N ASP A 371 -12.88 -15.35 -5.24
CA ASP A 371 -13.14 -14.05 -4.61
C ASP A 371 -14.54 -14.00 -4.02
N SER A 372 -14.73 -14.70 -2.90
CA SER A 372 -15.75 -14.45 -1.87
C SER A 372 -15.67 -15.57 -0.83
N GLN A 373 -14.59 -15.60 -0.04
CA GLN A 373 -14.69 -16.28 1.25
C GLN A 373 -15.64 -15.46 2.12
N SER A 374 -16.89 -15.91 2.24
CA SER A 374 -17.75 -15.46 3.30
C SER A 374 -17.08 -15.87 4.62
N PHE A 375 -16.47 -14.89 5.29
CA PHE A 375 -15.88 -15.05 6.62
C PHE A 375 -17.00 -15.36 7.61
N MET A 376 -17.36 -16.65 7.69
CA MET A 376 -18.23 -17.17 8.73
C MET A 376 -17.43 -17.14 10.03
N MET A 377 -17.79 -16.23 10.93
CA MET A 377 -17.33 -16.31 12.32
C MET A 377 -17.84 -17.62 12.94
N ALA A 378 -16.97 -18.30 13.69
CA ALA A 378 -17.42 -19.37 14.57
C ALA A 378 -18.46 -18.81 15.55
N PRO A 379 -19.52 -19.58 15.91
CA PRO A 379 -20.52 -19.10 16.85
C PRO A 379 -19.86 -18.77 18.19
N SER A 380 -19.96 -17.51 18.61
CA SER A 380 -19.39 -17.03 19.86
C SER A 380 -20.19 -17.58 21.05
N THR A 381 -19.49 -17.94 22.12
CA THR A 381 -20.13 -18.39 23.38
C THR A 381 -20.72 -17.23 24.18
N ASP A 382 -20.41 -15.99 23.78
CA ASP A 382 -20.79 -14.77 24.46
C ASP A 382 -22.22 -14.33 24.09
N GLU A 383 -23.02 -14.04 25.09
CA GLU A 383 -24.40 -13.58 24.92
C GLU A 383 -24.50 -12.22 24.24
N VAL A 384 -23.61 -11.29 24.59
CA VAL A 384 -23.60 -9.96 23.98
C VAL A 384 -23.26 -10.07 22.49
N ALA A 385 -22.24 -10.85 22.13
CA ALA A 385 -21.87 -11.05 20.74
C ALA A 385 -22.98 -11.74 19.92
N ARG A 386 -23.68 -12.73 20.48
CA ARG A 386 -24.85 -13.35 19.83
C ARG A 386 -26.00 -12.35 19.62
N ASN A 387 -26.27 -11.51 20.60
CA ASN A 387 -27.30 -10.48 20.51
C ASN A 387 -26.92 -9.43 19.45
N LEU A 388 -25.65 -8.98 19.40
CA LEU A 388 -25.15 -8.09 18.34
C LEU A 388 -25.29 -8.72 16.95
N GLN A 389 -24.96 -10.00 16.78
CA GLN A 389 -25.13 -10.72 15.51
C GLN A 389 -26.61 -10.81 15.09
N ALA A 390 -27.50 -11.10 16.04
CA ALA A 390 -28.94 -11.13 15.79
C ALA A 390 -29.47 -9.76 15.34
N LEU A 391 -29.13 -8.68 16.07
CA LEU A 391 -29.52 -7.31 15.72
C LEU A 391 -28.96 -6.88 14.36
N THR A 392 -27.71 -7.22 14.06
CA THR A 392 -27.06 -6.96 12.76
C THR A 392 -27.83 -7.63 11.62
N SER A 393 -28.35 -8.84 11.82
CA SER A 393 -29.13 -9.56 10.80
C SER A 393 -30.49 -8.91 10.49
N LYS A 394 -31.02 -8.11 11.42
CA LYS A 394 -32.32 -7.43 11.31
C LYS A 394 -32.22 -6.02 10.75
N CYS A 395 -31.03 -5.40 10.77
CA CYS A 395 -30.80 -4.09 10.15
C CYS A 395 -30.98 -4.21 8.63
N LEU A 396 -31.64 -3.25 7.99
CA LEU A 396 -31.70 -3.12 6.54
C LEU A 396 -30.48 -2.32 6.05
N HIS A 397 -30.30 -1.13 6.63
CA HIS A 397 -29.15 -0.24 6.44
C HIS A 397 -28.23 -0.21 7.68
N GLY A 398 -26.95 0.12 7.51
CA GLY A 398 -25.99 0.24 8.62
C GLY A 398 -25.37 -1.08 9.12
N LYS A 399 -25.54 -2.18 8.38
CA LYS A 399 -24.96 -3.49 8.73
C LYS A 399 -23.44 -3.45 8.94
N ASN A 400 -22.74 -2.65 8.15
CA ASN A 400 -21.29 -2.52 8.25
C ASN A 400 -20.89 -1.89 9.58
N TYR A 401 -21.60 -0.85 10.03
CA TYR A 401 -21.37 -0.26 11.34
C TYR A 401 -21.68 -1.25 12.47
N CYS A 402 -22.78 -2.01 12.40
CA CYS A 402 -23.05 -3.05 13.41
C CYS A 402 -21.96 -4.13 13.44
N ARG A 403 -21.39 -4.50 12.29
CA ARG A 403 -20.22 -5.41 12.21
C ARG A 403 -18.95 -4.78 12.80
N GLN A 404 -18.74 -3.47 12.60
CA GLN A 404 -17.64 -2.74 13.25
C GLN A 404 -17.80 -2.77 14.78
N VAL A 405 -19.00 -2.49 15.30
CA VAL A 405 -19.29 -2.55 16.74
C VAL A 405 -19.00 -3.96 17.29
N LEU A 406 -19.47 -5.01 16.61
CA LEU A 406 -19.19 -6.39 16.99
C LEU A 406 -17.68 -6.70 16.98
N CYS A 407 -16.96 -6.29 15.93
CA CYS A 407 -15.52 -6.49 15.81
C CYS A 407 -14.74 -5.77 16.93
N LEU A 408 -15.09 -4.52 17.23
CA LEU A 408 -14.47 -3.74 18.30
C LEU A 408 -14.79 -4.33 19.69
N TYR A 409 -16.00 -4.86 19.90
CA TYR A 409 -16.38 -5.54 21.13
C TYR A 409 -15.56 -6.82 21.36
N GLU A 410 -15.45 -7.67 20.34
CA GLU A 410 -14.62 -8.89 20.41
C GLU A 410 -13.14 -8.54 20.65
N LEU A 411 -12.62 -7.52 19.97
CA LEU A 411 -11.26 -7.02 20.17
C LEU A 411 -11.05 -6.48 21.59
N ALA A 412 -11.99 -5.69 22.13
CA ALA A 412 -11.91 -5.18 23.50
C ALA A 412 -11.83 -6.30 24.53
N LYS A 413 -12.65 -7.35 24.34
CA LYS A 413 -12.63 -8.56 25.18
C LYS A 413 -11.31 -9.30 25.09
N GLU A 414 -10.74 -9.45 23.90
CA GLU A 414 -9.45 -10.11 23.71
C GLU A 414 -8.26 -9.33 24.30
N LEU A 415 -8.33 -8.00 24.26
CA LEU A 415 -7.34 -7.11 24.86
C LEU A 415 -7.55 -6.90 26.37
N GLY A 416 -8.69 -7.32 26.92
CA GLY A 416 -9.03 -7.15 28.34
C GLY A 416 -9.31 -5.70 28.75
N CYS A 417 -9.84 -4.88 27.83
CA CYS A 417 -10.18 -3.48 28.05
C CYS A 417 -11.65 -3.19 27.74
N SER A 418 -12.13 -1.98 28.05
CA SER A 418 -13.53 -1.64 27.79
C SER A 418 -13.77 -1.35 26.30
N TYR A 419 -15.00 -1.56 25.82
CA TYR A 419 -15.39 -1.19 24.46
C TYR A 419 -15.17 0.30 24.19
N ALA A 420 -15.47 1.17 25.17
CA ALA A 420 -15.29 2.61 25.04
C ALA A 420 -13.81 2.98 24.81
N ASP A 421 -12.88 2.30 25.48
CA ASP A 421 -11.44 2.54 25.30
C ASP A 421 -10.97 2.18 23.90
N VAL A 422 -11.51 1.09 23.33
CA VAL A 422 -11.17 0.64 21.97
C VAL A 422 -11.83 1.52 20.91
N ALA A 423 -13.10 1.89 21.10
CA ALA A 423 -13.84 2.72 20.16
C ALA A 423 -13.35 4.18 20.13
N ALA A 424 -12.70 4.67 21.18
CA ALA A 424 -12.12 6.01 21.23
C ALA A 424 -10.73 6.10 20.57
N ARG A 425 -10.06 4.97 20.33
CA ARG A 425 -8.72 4.94 19.73
C ARG A 425 -8.81 5.04 18.22
N ASP A 426 -7.77 5.64 17.64
CA ASP A 426 -7.61 5.72 16.19
C ASP A 426 -7.42 4.32 15.58
N SER A 427 -8.04 4.08 14.42
CA SER A 427 -8.07 2.77 13.77
C SER A 427 -6.69 2.29 13.32
N GLU A 428 -5.77 3.18 12.93
CA GLU A 428 -4.38 2.81 12.64
C GLU A 428 -3.65 2.39 13.90
N THR A 429 -3.83 3.12 15.01
CA THR A 429 -3.21 2.77 16.29
C THR A 429 -3.69 1.41 16.78
N MET A 430 -4.97 1.11 16.61
CA MET A 430 -5.52 -0.20 16.93
C MET A 430 -4.95 -1.30 16.04
N LEU A 431 -4.85 -1.09 14.73
CA LEU A 431 -4.21 -2.07 13.84
C LEU A 431 -2.74 -2.32 14.23
N ARG A 432 -1.97 -1.28 14.58
CA ARG A 432 -0.61 -1.44 15.12
C ARG A 432 -0.59 -2.34 16.35
N THR A 433 -1.52 -2.16 17.29
CA THR A 433 -1.59 -3.02 18.49
C THR A 433 -1.95 -4.48 18.18
N ILE A 434 -2.81 -4.72 17.19
CA ILE A 434 -3.16 -6.08 16.74
C ILE A 434 -1.95 -6.74 16.10
N LEU A 435 -1.25 -6.04 15.19
CA LEU A 435 -0.09 -6.56 14.48
C LEU A 435 1.09 -6.85 15.42
N ALA A 436 1.32 -5.99 16.42
CA ALA A 436 2.36 -6.15 17.43
C ALA A 436 2.08 -7.25 18.48
N SER A 437 0.87 -7.82 18.47
CA SER A 437 0.49 -8.91 19.37
C SER A 437 1.29 -10.18 19.08
N GLN A 438 1.59 -10.97 20.12
CA GLN A 438 2.28 -12.27 19.99
C GLN A 438 1.31 -13.44 19.80
N ARG A 439 0.05 -13.16 19.46
CA ARG A 439 -1.00 -14.18 19.31
C ARG A 439 -0.90 -14.89 17.95
N PRO A 440 -1.17 -16.20 17.88
CA PRO A 440 -1.10 -16.96 16.63
C PRO A 440 -2.17 -16.51 15.60
N ASP A 441 -3.30 -15.99 16.08
CA ASP A 441 -4.44 -15.58 15.24
C ASP A 441 -4.37 -14.12 14.76
N LYS A 442 -3.26 -13.40 15.05
CA LYS A 442 -3.16 -11.95 14.81
C LYS A 442 -3.42 -11.54 13.35
N CYS A 443 -2.94 -12.32 12.39
CA CYS A 443 -3.16 -12.05 10.96
C CYS A 443 -4.64 -12.15 10.58
N ARG A 444 -5.34 -13.18 11.08
CA ARG A 444 -6.78 -13.38 10.86
C ARG A 444 -7.58 -12.25 11.48
N GLN A 445 -7.23 -11.86 12.70
CA GLN A 445 -7.88 -10.76 13.41
C GLN A 445 -7.65 -9.42 12.70
N ALA A 446 -6.42 -9.15 12.26
CA ALA A 446 -6.09 -7.95 11.50
C ALA A 446 -6.90 -7.86 10.21
N GLN A 447 -7.07 -8.97 9.47
CA GLN A 447 -7.89 -9.01 8.25
C GLN A 447 -9.37 -8.69 8.52
N VAL A 448 -9.95 -9.24 9.59
CA VAL A 448 -11.34 -8.92 10.00
C VAL A 448 -11.44 -7.46 10.41
N PHE A 449 -10.47 -6.93 11.15
CA PHE A 449 -10.44 -5.53 11.56
C PHE A 449 -10.33 -4.57 10.36
N ILE A 450 -9.42 -4.84 9.43
CA ILE A 450 -9.23 -4.02 8.21
C ILE A 450 -10.50 -3.98 7.37
N SER A 451 -11.12 -5.15 7.13
CA SER A 451 -12.33 -5.25 6.32
C SER A 451 -13.56 -4.58 6.96
N THR A 452 -13.63 -4.55 8.29
CA THR A 452 -14.74 -3.90 8.99
C THR A 452 -14.54 -2.40 9.13
N GLN A 453 -13.34 -1.93 9.47
CA GLN A 453 -13.04 -0.51 9.66
C GLN A 453 -12.86 0.28 8.36
N GLY A 454 -12.67 -0.41 7.22
CA GLY A 454 -12.51 0.25 5.92
C GLY A 454 -11.20 1.03 5.79
N LEU A 455 -10.11 0.48 6.33
CA LEU A 455 -8.78 1.11 6.26
C LEU A 455 -8.25 1.13 4.82
N GLU A 456 -7.66 2.26 4.42
CA GLU A 456 -7.05 2.42 3.10
C GLU A 456 -5.89 1.42 2.89
N PRO A 457 -5.82 0.74 1.73
CA PRO A 457 -4.78 -0.25 1.46
C PRO A 457 -3.35 0.28 1.58
N ASP A 458 -3.10 1.55 1.25
CA ASP A 458 -1.77 2.17 1.38
C ASP A 458 -1.35 2.30 2.85
N THR A 459 -2.25 2.79 3.70
CA THR A 459 -2.04 2.88 5.15
C THR A 459 -1.81 1.50 5.75
N VAL A 460 -2.63 0.51 5.38
CA VAL A 460 -2.45 -0.89 5.84
C VAL A 460 -1.09 -1.44 5.40
N ALA A 461 -0.69 -1.22 4.14
CA ALA A 461 0.60 -1.66 3.64
C ALA A 461 1.78 -1.03 4.39
N GLU A 462 1.68 0.26 4.73
CA GLU A 462 2.67 0.98 5.53
C GLU A 462 2.80 0.36 6.94
N LEU A 463 1.68 0.10 7.61
CA LEU A 463 1.67 -0.49 8.96
C LEU A 463 2.20 -1.93 8.98
N VAL A 464 1.85 -2.73 7.97
CA VAL A 464 2.39 -4.08 7.81
C VAL A 464 3.90 -4.03 7.57
N ALA A 465 4.39 -3.12 6.71
CA ALA A 465 5.81 -2.98 6.45
C ALA A 465 6.59 -2.47 7.68
N GLU A 466 6.00 -1.54 8.44
CA GLU A 466 6.54 -1.07 9.72
C GLU A 466 6.68 -2.22 10.72
N GLU A 467 5.63 -3.03 10.89
CA GLU A 467 5.63 -4.16 11.80
C GLU A 467 6.65 -5.24 11.39
N VAL A 468 6.68 -5.63 10.12
CA VAL A 468 7.66 -6.61 9.60
C VAL A 468 9.08 -6.12 9.85
N THR A 469 9.36 -4.85 9.60
CA THR A 469 10.68 -4.26 9.85
C THR A 469 11.02 -4.27 11.35
N ARG A 470 10.04 -3.93 12.20
CA ARG A 470 10.20 -3.93 13.66
C ARG A 470 10.51 -5.32 14.20
N GLU A 471 9.75 -6.34 13.80
CA GLU A 471 9.98 -7.74 14.20
C GLU A 471 11.34 -8.28 13.70
N LEU A 472 11.76 -7.89 12.49
CA LEU A 472 13.08 -8.29 11.95
C LEU A 472 14.25 -7.63 12.69
N LEU A 473 14.05 -6.45 13.29
CA LEU A 473 15.08 -5.73 14.04
C LEU A 473 15.11 -6.11 15.53
N THR A 474 14.06 -6.74 16.06
CA THR A 474 14.06 -7.21 17.45
C THR A 474 14.99 -8.43 17.60
N PRO A 475 15.98 -8.41 18.51
CA PRO A 475 16.90 -9.52 18.70
C PRO A 475 16.16 -10.74 19.25
N SER A 476 16.31 -11.89 18.58
CA SER A 476 15.80 -13.17 19.07
C SER A 476 16.47 -13.51 20.42
N GLU A 477 15.67 -13.65 21.48
CA GLU A 477 16.15 -14.07 22.80
C GLU A 477 16.60 -15.55 22.76
N GLY A 478 17.84 -15.80 22.36
CA GLY A 478 18.37 -17.17 22.36
C GLY A 478 19.81 -17.30 21.87
N THR A 479 20.76 -17.23 22.80
CA THR A 479 22.19 -17.64 22.68
C THR A 479 23.04 -16.90 21.64
N GLY A 480 24.13 -16.30 22.11
CA GLY A 480 25.08 -15.52 21.32
C GLY A 480 25.75 -16.32 20.21
N GLU A 481 25.15 -16.25 19.03
CA GLU A 481 25.72 -16.27 17.69
C GLU A 481 24.53 -15.95 16.76
N LYS A 482 24.62 -14.91 15.92
CA LYS A 482 23.56 -14.54 14.96
C LYS A 482 23.35 -15.71 13.97
N GLN A 483 22.55 -16.71 14.35
CA GLN A 483 22.20 -17.83 13.47
C GLN A 483 21.37 -17.31 12.29
N PRO A 484 21.53 -17.90 11.09
CA PRO A 484 20.68 -17.57 9.95
C PRO A 484 19.21 -17.89 10.27
N PHE A 485 18.32 -16.93 10.02
CA PHE A 485 16.87 -17.01 10.23
C PHE A 485 16.28 -18.37 9.80
N ASN A 486 15.43 -18.94 10.66
CA ASN A 486 14.86 -20.26 10.41
C ASN A 486 13.72 -20.19 9.37
N PRO A 487 13.51 -21.22 8.53
CA PRO A 487 12.42 -21.26 7.54
C PRO A 487 11.01 -21.08 8.13
N ALA A 488 10.83 -21.41 9.41
CA ALA A 488 9.57 -21.24 10.12
C ALA A 488 9.25 -19.76 10.42
N GLU A 489 10.26 -18.93 10.71
CA GLU A 489 10.09 -17.50 10.95
C GLU A 489 9.73 -16.77 9.65
N SER A 490 10.30 -17.19 8.51
CA SER A 490 9.90 -16.69 7.20
C SER A 490 8.42 -16.96 6.86
N GLN A 491 7.81 -18.03 7.39
CA GLN A 491 6.37 -18.28 7.16
C GLN A 491 5.48 -17.29 7.90
N THR A 492 5.88 -16.84 9.09
CA THR A 492 5.14 -15.84 9.87
C THR A 492 5.12 -14.48 9.16
N PHE A 493 6.27 -14.04 8.65
CA PHE A 493 6.35 -12.79 7.87
C PHE A 493 5.57 -12.87 6.56
N LEU A 494 5.59 -14.04 5.89
CA LEU A 494 4.76 -14.26 4.71
C LEU A 494 3.26 -14.14 5.04
N GLN A 495 2.80 -14.66 6.18
CA GLN A 495 1.41 -14.50 6.61
C GLN A 495 1.06 -13.02 6.87
N LEU A 496 1.97 -12.22 7.45
CA LEU A 496 1.76 -10.79 7.63
C LEU A 496 1.56 -10.06 6.29
N THR A 497 2.30 -10.42 5.24
CA THR A 497 2.09 -9.83 3.90
C THR A 497 0.70 -10.15 3.31
N THR A 498 0.01 -11.17 3.82
CA THR A 498 -1.38 -11.50 3.39
C THR A 498 -2.45 -10.68 4.09
N VAL A 499 -2.10 -9.86 5.07
CA VAL A 499 -3.05 -9.03 5.83
C VAL A 499 -3.59 -7.88 4.96
N CYS A 500 -2.76 -7.31 4.10
CA CYS A 500 -3.20 -6.30 3.12
C CYS A 500 -3.83 -6.98 1.89
N GLN A 501 -4.92 -6.40 1.38
CA GLN A 501 -5.56 -6.86 0.14
C GLN A 501 -4.65 -6.65 -1.06
N ASP A 502 -3.96 -5.50 -1.14
CA ASP A 502 -2.98 -5.22 -2.19
C ASP A 502 -1.56 -5.50 -1.71
N ARG A 503 -1.03 -6.66 -2.13
CA ARG A 503 0.34 -7.07 -1.80
C ARG A 503 1.39 -6.29 -2.58
N THR A 504 1.04 -5.67 -3.71
CA THR A 504 1.99 -4.85 -4.48
C THR A 504 2.39 -3.63 -3.67
N LEU A 505 1.42 -2.96 -3.02
CA LEU A 505 1.70 -1.86 -2.10
C LEU A 505 2.61 -2.29 -0.96
N VAL A 506 2.34 -3.44 -0.33
CA VAL A 506 3.23 -4.00 0.71
C VAL A 506 4.66 -4.15 0.18
N GLY A 507 4.84 -4.74 -1.00
CA GLY A 507 6.16 -4.89 -1.63
C GLY A 507 6.87 -3.56 -1.87
N MET A 508 6.14 -2.51 -2.29
CA MET A 508 6.70 -1.17 -2.50
C MET A 508 7.10 -0.53 -1.16
N LYS A 509 6.24 -0.58 -0.14
CA LYS A 509 6.52 -0.05 1.20
C LYS A 509 7.72 -0.75 1.84
N LEU A 510 7.84 -2.08 1.71
CA LEU A 510 9.00 -2.84 2.18
C LEU A 510 10.31 -2.37 1.53
N LEU A 511 10.30 -2.09 0.22
CA LEU A 511 11.46 -1.53 -0.48
C LEU A 511 11.81 -0.11 -0.01
N ASP A 512 10.81 0.75 0.15
CA ASP A 512 11.00 2.14 0.55
C ASP A 512 11.54 2.27 1.98
N ARG A 513 11.38 1.23 2.82
CA ARG A 513 11.94 1.15 4.17
C ARG A 513 13.42 0.76 4.22
N ILE A 514 13.99 0.16 3.17
CA ILE A 514 15.40 -0.28 3.16
C ILE A 514 16.40 0.84 3.54
N PRO A 515 16.29 2.08 3.02
CA PRO A 515 17.20 3.17 3.38
C PRO A 515 17.15 3.57 4.87
N SER A 516 16.08 3.22 5.57
CA SER A 516 15.90 3.54 7.00
C SER A 516 16.51 2.48 7.94
N ILE A 517 16.96 1.35 7.41
CA ILE A 517 17.59 0.28 8.21
C ILE A 517 19.00 0.69 8.62
N PRO A 518 19.40 0.49 9.90
CA PRO A 518 20.79 0.68 10.32
C PRO A 518 21.77 -0.14 9.48
N HIS A 519 22.87 0.46 9.02
CA HIS A 519 23.84 -0.18 8.10
C HIS A 519 24.42 -1.53 8.59
N GLY A 520 24.37 -1.81 9.90
CA GLY A 520 24.84 -3.07 10.48
C GLY A 520 23.84 -4.23 10.42
N GLU A 521 22.56 -3.98 10.11
CA GLU A 521 21.50 -5.00 10.11
C GLU A 521 21.23 -5.57 8.72
N LEU A 522 22.29 -6.15 8.12
CA LEU A 522 22.25 -6.73 6.77
C LEU A 522 21.26 -7.90 6.65
N SER A 523 21.02 -8.62 7.75
CA SER A 523 20.02 -9.69 7.78
C SER A 523 18.60 -9.16 7.59
N CYS A 524 18.27 -8.03 8.21
CA CYS A 524 16.97 -7.37 8.04
C CYS A 524 16.78 -6.92 6.59
N THR A 525 17.77 -6.26 6.00
CA THR A 525 17.72 -5.85 4.58
C THR A 525 17.57 -7.04 3.63
N THR A 526 18.25 -8.15 3.91
CA THR A 526 18.13 -9.39 3.12
C THR A 526 16.71 -9.95 3.16
N GLU A 527 16.11 -10.06 4.34
CA GLU A 527 14.74 -10.56 4.49
C GLU A 527 13.69 -9.63 3.87
N LEU A 528 13.84 -8.30 4.01
CA LEU A 528 12.93 -7.35 3.36
C LEU A 528 12.93 -7.50 1.83
N LEU A 529 14.10 -7.68 1.21
CA LEU A 529 14.19 -7.90 -0.24
C LEU A 529 13.49 -9.21 -0.65
N ILE A 530 13.64 -10.27 0.14
CA ILE A 530 12.99 -11.55 -0.13
C ILE A 530 11.45 -11.43 -0.01
N LEU A 531 10.96 -10.75 1.02
CA LEU A 531 9.53 -10.53 1.23
C LEU A 531 8.92 -9.62 0.16
N ALA A 532 9.62 -8.53 -0.22
CA ALA A 532 9.21 -7.67 -1.31
C ALA A 532 9.15 -8.43 -2.64
N HIS A 533 10.16 -9.26 -2.93
CA HIS A 533 10.14 -10.14 -4.11
C HIS A 533 8.96 -11.10 -4.11
N HIS A 534 8.64 -11.71 -2.96
CA HIS A 534 7.50 -12.61 -2.84
C HIS A 534 6.18 -11.89 -3.16
N CYS A 535 5.99 -10.68 -2.62
CA CYS A 535 4.84 -9.84 -2.90
C CYS A 535 4.69 -9.55 -4.40
N PHE A 536 5.77 -9.10 -5.05
CA PHE A 536 5.74 -8.80 -6.50
C PHE A 536 5.60 -10.04 -7.37
N THR A 537 6.15 -11.18 -6.95
CA THR A 537 5.99 -12.44 -7.68
C THR A 537 4.56 -12.93 -7.60
N PHE A 538 3.89 -12.75 -6.46
CA PHE A 538 2.49 -13.11 -6.30
C PHE A 538 1.57 -12.26 -7.18
N THR A 539 1.83 -10.95 -7.28
CA THR A 539 1.01 -10.02 -8.10
C THR A 539 1.51 -9.86 -9.55
N CYS A 540 2.54 -10.63 -9.94
CA CYS A 540 3.20 -10.53 -11.26
C CYS A 540 3.71 -9.11 -11.59
N HIS A 541 4.14 -8.35 -10.59
CA HIS A 541 4.60 -6.97 -10.74
C HIS A 541 6.08 -6.90 -11.20
N MET A 542 6.28 -6.83 -12.53
CA MET A 542 7.60 -6.93 -13.17
C MET A 542 8.57 -5.81 -12.77
N GLU A 543 8.10 -4.56 -12.67
CA GLU A 543 8.96 -3.43 -12.29
C GLU A 543 9.51 -3.60 -10.87
N GLY A 544 8.68 -4.03 -9.94
CA GLY A 544 9.07 -4.32 -8.57
C GLY A 544 10.10 -5.45 -8.50
N ILE A 545 9.91 -6.52 -9.29
CA ILE A 545 10.89 -7.62 -9.39
C ILE A 545 12.25 -7.10 -9.87
N MET A 546 12.29 -6.28 -10.93
CA MET A 546 13.53 -5.69 -11.43
C MET A 546 14.22 -4.80 -10.38
N ARG A 547 13.45 -3.97 -9.67
CA ARG A 547 13.96 -3.13 -8.56
C ARG A 547 14.57 -3.98 -7.45
N VAL A 548 13.92 -5.07 -7.03
CA VAL A 548 14.45 -5.99 -6.02
C VAL A 548 15.74 -6.65 -6.48
N LEU A 549 15.81 -7.13 -7.73
CA LEU A 549 17.01 -7.78 -8.25
C LEU A 549 18.21 -6.83 -8.36
N GLN A 550 17.96 -5.57 -8.75
CA GLN A 550 18.99 -4.54 -8.76
C GLN A 550 19.46 -4.22 -7.34
N ALA A 551 18.54 -4.05 -6.39
CA ALA A 551 18.88 -3.82 -4.98
C ALA A 551 19.64 -5.00 -4.36
N ALA A 552 19.25 -6.24 -4.67
CA ALA A 552 19.93 -7.46 -4.23
C ALA A 552 21.37 -7.54 -4.75
N ARG A 553 21.61 -7.13 -6.02
CA ARG A 553 22.97 -7.06 -6.57
C ARG A 553 23.81 -6.01 -5.85
N MET A 554 23.28 -4.81 -5.67
CA MET A 554 23.97 -3.73 -4.95
C MET A 554 24.27 -4.10 -3.49
N LEU A 555 23.33 -4.76 -2.80
CA LEU A 555 23.51 -5.26 -1.44
C LEU A 555 24.65 -6.30 -1.39
N THR A 556 24.67 -7.21 -2.38
CA THR A 556 25.69 -8.25 -2.47
C THR A 556 27.09 -7.65 -2.69
N ASP A 557 27.23 -6.76 -3.68
CA ASP A 557 28.53 -6.23 -4.09
C ASP A 557 29.10 -5.22 -3.08
N ASN A 558 28.26 -4.36 -2.49
CA ASN A 558 28.71 -3.27 -1.63
C ASN A 558 28.77 -3.62 -0.14
N HIS A 559 28.00 -4.63 0.32
CA HIS A 559 27.86 -4.91 1.75
C HIS A 559 28.08 -6.38 2.11
N LEU A 560 27.40 -7.34 1.48
CA LEU A 560 27.51 -8.74 1.90
C LEU A 560 28.87 -9.36 1.55
N ALA A 561 29.35 -9.16 0.32
CA ALA A 561 30.62 -9.73 -0.14
C ALA A 561 31.85 -9.13 0.56
N PRO A 562 31.93 -7.80 0.78
CA PRO A 562 33.04 -7.19 1.52
C PRO A 562 33.09 -7.57 3.01
N ASN A 563 31.93 -7.81 3.63
CA ASN A 563 31.83 -8.20 5.04
C ASN A 563 31.90 -9.73 5.25
N GLU A 564 32.15 -10.51 4.19
CA GLU A 564 32.24 -11.98 4.22
C GLU A 564 30.96 -12.69 4.74
N GLU A 565 29.80 -12.05 4.61
CA GLU A 565 28.49 -12.54 5.05
C GLU A 565 27.87 -13.54 4.05
N TYR A 566 28.60 -14.58 3.67
CA TYR A 566 28.20 -15.53 2.63
C TYR A 566 26.94 -16.35 3.00
N GLY A 567 26.64 -16.50 4.30
CA GLY A 567 25.39 -17.10 4.76
C GLY A 567 24.16 -16.31 4.30
N LEU A 568 24.21 -14.97 4.42
CA LEU A 568 23.17 -14.07 3.96
C LEU A 568 23.08 -14.02 2.43
N VAL A 569 24.21 -14.11 1.72
CA VAL A 569 24.24 -14.24 0.25
C VAL A 569 23.48 -15.49 -0.21
N VAL A 570 23.70 -16.64 0.45
CA VAL A 570 22.97 -17.89 0.15
C VAL A 570 21.49 -17.75 0.50
N ARG A 571 21.15 -17.08 1.61
CA ARG A 571 19.75 -16.82 2.01
C ARG A 571 19.02 -15.92 1.00
N LEU A 572 19.66 -14.85 0.53
CA LEU A 572 19.15 -13.94 -0.50
C LEU A 572 18.87 -14.68 -1.81
N LEU A 573 19.83 -15.48 -2.27
CA LEU A 573 19.71 -16.27 -3.49
C LEU A 573 18.56 -17.28 -3.42
N THR A 574 18.50 -18.06 -2.33
CA THR A 574 17.48 -19.10 -2.16
C THR A 574 16.10 -18.52 -1.83
N GLY A 575 16.04 -17.35 -1.19
CA GLY A 575 14.80 -16.62 -0.93
C GLY A 575 14.17 -16.02 -2.19
N ILE A 576 14.97 -15.39 -3.05
CA ILE A 576 14.49 -14.83 -4.32
C ILE A 576 14.22 -15.94 -5.36
N GLY A 577 15.05 -16.97 -5.41
CA GLY A 577 14.84 -18.14 -6.28
C GLY A 577 14.95 -17.89 -7.79
N ARG A 578 15.32 -16.67 -8.23
CA ARG A 578 15.55 -16.31 -9.64
C ARG A 578 16.99 -16.58 -10.05
N TYR A 579 17.40 -17.84 -9.99
CA TYR A 579 18.80 -18.27 -10.15
C TYR A 579 19.44 -17.84 -11.48
N ASN A 580 18.66 -17.79 -12.57
CA ASN A 580 19.16 -17.35 -13.88
C ASN A 580 19.55 -15.86 -13.92
N GLU A 581 18.88 -15.02 -13.14
CA GLU A 581 19.09 -13.57 -13.07
C GLU A 581 20.17 -13.21 -12.03
N MET A 582 20.42 -14.15 -11.10
CA MET A 582 21.36 -14.01 -9.98
C MET A 582 22.65 -14.84 -10.13
N THR A 583 23.06 -15.16 -11.36
CA THR A 583 24.27 -15.95 -11.63
C THR A 583 25.56 -15.33 -11.08
N TYR A 584 25.61 -14.01 -10.90
CA TYR A 584 26.72 -13.30 -10.26
C TYR A 584 27.00 -13.82 -8.83
N ILE A 585 25.98 -14.29 -8.11
CA ILE A 585 26.15 -14.90 -6.80
C ILE A 585 26.85 -16.25 -6.90
N PHE A 586 26.55 -17.05 -7.93
CA PHE A 586 27.27 -18.30 -8.18
C PHE A 586 28.74 -18.04 -8.46
N ASP A 587 29.06 -17.04 -9.28
CA ASP A 587 30.44 -16.63 -9.55
C ASP A 587 31.16 -16.20 -8.28
N LEU A 588 30.52 -15.38 -7.45
CA LEU A 588 31.07 -14.91 -6.18
C LEU A 588 31.38 -16.07 -5.21
N LEU A 589 30.40 -16.93 -4.96
CA LEU A 589 30.57 -18.08 -4.05
C LEU A 589 31.61 -19.06 -4.56
N HIS A 590 31.74 -19.21 -5.87
CA HIS A 590 32.78 -20.02 -6.48
C HIS A 590 34.18 -19.43 -6.28
N GLN A 591 34.37 -18.14 -6.56
CA GLN A 591 35.65 -17.45 -6.37
C GLN A 591 36.14 -17.47 -4.92
N LYS A 592 35.22 -17.49 -3.96
CA LYS A 592 35.51 -17.49 -2.53
C LYS A 592 35.52 -18.88 -1.89
N HIS A 593 35.40 -19.96 -2.67
CA HIS A 593 35.36 -21.35 -2.20
C HIS A 593 34.17 -21.70 -1.28
N TYR A 594 33.08 -20.93 -1.31
CA TYR A 594 31.83 -21.18 -0.55
C TYR A 594 30.72 -21.87 -1.36
N PHE A 595 31.02 -22.28 -2.60
CA PHE A 595 30.06 -22.91 -3.50
C PHE A 595 29.39 -24.17 -2.91
N GLU A 596 30.10 -24.89 -2.05
CA GLU A 596 29.61 -26.12 -1.41
C GLU A 596 28.38 -25.93 -0.53
N VAL A 597 28.19 -24.73 0.03
CA VAL A 597 27.06 -24.41 0.89
C VAL A 597 25.72 -24.56 0.15
N LEU A 598 25.70 -24.33 -1.16
CA LEU A 598 24.51 -24.44 -2.01
C LEU A 598 24.03 -25.89 -2.22
N MET A 599 24.88 -26.88 -1.93
CA MET A 599 24.58 -28.30 -2.12
C MET A 599 24.00 -28.98 -0.87
N ARG A 600 23.63 -28.20 0.16
CA ARG A 600 22.99 -28.74 1.36
C ARG A 600 21.54 -29.15 1.05
N LYS A 601 21.19 -30.38 1.44
CA LYS A 601 19.91 -31.06 1.14
C LYS A 601 18.62 -30.31 1.53
N LYS A 602 18.71 -29.28 2.37
CA LYS A 602 17.56 -28.47 2.83
C LYS A 602 17.26 -27.23 1.95
N LEU A 603 18.13 -26.89 1.00
CA LEU A 603 18.05 -25.63 0.26
C LEU A 603 17.24 -25.70 -1.04
N ASP A 604 16.83 -26.89 -1.49
CA ASP A 604 16.10 -27.07 -2.75
C ASP A 604 14.83 -27.93 -2.61
N PRO A 605 13.78 -27.42 -1.94
CA PRO A 605 12.51 -28.14 -1.81
C PRO A 605 11.77 -28.29 -3.16
N SER A 606 12.00 -27.41 -4.13
CA SER A 606 11.29 -27.38 -5.42
C SER A 606 12.06 -28.00 -6.59
N GLY A 607 13.35 -28.34 -6.41
CA GLY A 607 14.21 -28.90 -7.47
C GLY A 607 14.76 -27.85 -8.46
N THR A 608 14.50 -26.57 -8.23
CA THR A 608 14.85 -25.47 -9.14
C THR A 608 16.29 -24.98 -8.95
N LEU A 609 16.83 -25.08 -7.74
CA LEU A 609 18.23 -24.76 -7.48
C LEU A 609 19.15 -25.80 -8.13
N LYS A 610 18.79 -27.09 -8.03
CA LYS A 610 19.48 -28.21 -8.67
C LYS A 610 19.68 -27.99 -10.17
N THR A 611 18.60 -27.65 -10.89
CA THR A 611 18.67 -27.45 -12.35
C THR A 611 19.53 -26.25 -12.70
N ALA A 612 19.38 -25.13 -11.98
CA ALA A 612 20.17 -23.93 -12.20
C ALA A 612 21.67 -24.14 -11.94
N LEU A 613 22.04 -24.88 -10.89
CA LEU A 613 23.43 -25.18 -10.55
C LEU A 613 24.12 -26.03 -11.63
N LEU A 614 23.43 -27.06 -12.14
CA LEU A 614 23.96 -27.90 -13.22
C LEU A 614 24.19 -27.10 -14.50
N ASP A 615 23.21 -26.27 -14.83
CA ASP A 615 23.23 -25.47 -16.04
C ASP A 615 24.33 -24.41 -15.97
N TYR A 616 24.53 -23.80 -14.81
CA TYR A 616 25.66 -22.91 -14.54
C TYR A 616 27.01 -23.61 -14.72
N ILE A 617 27.23 -24.79 -14.13
CA ILE A 617 28.51 -25.51 -14.31
C ILE A 617 28.70 -25.90 -15.77
N LYS A 618 27.67 -26.42 -16.45
CA LYS A 618 27.77 -26.81 -17.86
C LYS A 618 28.11 -25.63 -18.78
N ARG A 619 27.47 -24.46 -18.56
CA ARG A 619 27.66 -23.27 -19.41
C ARG A 619 28.93 -22.50 -19.09
N CYS A 620 29.21 -22.27 -17.82
CA CYS A 620 30.27 -21.34 -17.38
C CYS A 620 31.57 -22.07 -16.99
N ARG A 621 31.52 -23.35 -16.62
CA ARG A 621 32.67 -24.12 -16.09
C ARG A 621 32.68 -25.59 -16.59
N PRO A 622 32.68 -25.86 -17.90
CA PRO A 622 32.60 -27.23 -18.44
C PRO A 622 33.80 -28.13 -18.08
N GLY A 623 34.91 -27.57 -17.57
CA GLY A 623 36.08 -28.33 -17.13
C GLY A 623 36.09 -28.73 -15.65
N ASP A 624 35.15 -28.26 -14.84
CA ASP A 624 35.09 -28.56 -13.40
C ASP A 624 34.27 -29.84 -13.14
N SER A 625 34.87 -30.99 -13.48
CA SER A 625 34.25 -32.30 -13.34
C SER A 625 34.02 -32.69 -11.88
N GLU A 626 34.83 -32.18 -10.95
CA GLU A 626 34.72 -32.43 -9.51
C GLU A 626 33.44 -31.82 -8.95
N LYS A 627 33.20 -30.51 -9.17
CA LYS A 627 31.96 -29.87 -8.71
C LYS A 627 30.73 -30.39 -9.45
N HIS A 628 30.86 -30.72 -10.75
CA HIS A 628 29.79 -31.35 -11.50
C HIS A 628 29.35 -32.69 -10.86
N ASN A 629 30.32 -33.55 -10.52
CA ASN A 629 30.06 -34.81 -9.84
C ASN A 629 29.51 -34.62 -8.42
N MET A 630 30.01 -33.62 -7.69
CA MET A 630 29.52 -33.30 -6.35
C MET A 630 28.05 -32.86 -6.36
N ILE A 631 27.64 -32.00 -7.29
CA ILE A 631 26.21 -31.64 -7.47
C ILE A 631 25.39 -32.88 -7.76
N ALA A 632 25.84 -33.72 -8.70
CA ALA A 632 25.13 -34.93 -9.08
C ALA A 632 24.95 -35.88 -7.88
N LEU A 633 25.97 -36.02 -7.02
CA LEU A 633 25.90 -36.81 -5.80
C LEU A 633 25.00 -36.19 -4.73
N CYS A 634 25.13 -34.88 -4.46
CA CYS A 634 24.35 -34.17 -3.45
C CYS A 634 22.84 -34.20 -3.73
N PHE A 635 22.44 -34.12 -5.00
CA PHE A 635 21.04 -34.18 -5.40
C PHE A 635 20.57 -35.58 -5.86
N SER A 636 21.34 -36.63 -5.55
CA SER A 636 21.04 -38.04 -5.89
C SER A 636 20.66 -38.25 -7.36
N MET A 637 21.37 -37.58 -8.26
CA MET A 637 21.15 -37.55 -9.70
C MET A 637 21.65 -38.82 -10.36
N CYS A 638 20.92 -39.91 -10.15
CA CYS A 638 21.36 -41.25 -10.53
C CYS A 638 21.60 -41.39 -12.04
N ARG A 639 20.87 -40.64 -12.87
CA ARG A 639 21.10 -40.58 -14.31
C ARG A 639 22.43 -39.90 -14.67
N GLU A 640 22.66 -38.69 -14.17
CA GLU A 640 23.85 -37.89 -14.49
C GLU A 640 25.13 -38.54 -13.94
N ILE A 641 25.04 -39.17 -12.76
CA ILE A 641 26.10 -40.04 -12.24
C ILE A 641 26.38 -41.18 -13.23
N GLY A 642 25.32 -41.84 -13.73
CA GLY A 642 25.43 -42.89 -14.74
C GLY A 642 26.09 -42.42 -16.04
N GLU A 643 25.65 -41.28 -16.58
CA GLU A 643 26.20 -40.66 -17.80
C GLU A 643 27.69 -40.35 -17.64
N ASN A 644 28.12 -39.83 -16.48
CA ASN A 644 29.53 -39.53 -16.21
C ASN A 644 30.40 -40.78 -16.13
N HIS A 645 29.92 -41.84 -15.45
CA HIS A 645 30.65 -43.10 -15.36
C HIS A 645 30.73 -43.81 -16.72
N GLU A 646 29.66 -43.80 -17.51
CA GLU A 646 29.63 -44.33 -18.87
C GLU A 646 30.58 -43.56 -19.80
N ALA A 647 30.59 -42.23 -19.75
CA ALA A 647 31.51 -41.40 -20.51
C ALA A 647 32.97 -41.67 -20.13
N ALA A 648 33.27 -41.78 -18.83
CA ALA A 648 34.60 -42.13 -18.34
C ALA A 648 35.05 -43.52 -18.82
N ALA A 649 34.15 -44.51 -18.79
CA ALA A 649 34.42 -45.85 -19.31
C ALA A 649 34.68 -45.83 -20.83
N CYS A 650 33.90 -45.06 -21.59
CA CYS A 650 34.11 -44.86 -23.03
C CYS A 650 35.45 -44.22 -23.34
N ILE A 651 35.91 -43.25 -22.53
CA ILE A 651 37.24 -42.65 -22.69
C ILE A 651 38.34 -43.68 -22.45
N GLN A 652 38.22 -44.53 -21.42
CA GLN A 652 39.17 -45.62 -21.18
C GLN A 652 39.22 -46.61 -22.35
N LEU A 653 38.06 -46.95 -22.92
CA LEU A 653 37.99 -47.82 -24.10
C LEU A 653 38.60 -47.16 -25.34
N LYS A 654 38.37 -45.86 -25.57
CA LYS A 654 39.02 -45.10 -26.66
C LYS A 654 40.53 -44.98 -26.49
N LEU A 655 41.02 -44.89 -25.24
CA LEU A 655 42.46 -44.90 -24.98
C LEU A 655 43.08 -46.23 -25.41
N ILE A 656 42.40 -47.37 -25.15
CA ILE A 656 42.82 -48.69 -25.64
C ILE A 656 42.76 -48.74 -27.17
N GLU A 657 41.74 -48.14 -27.81
CA GLU A 657 41.60 -48.08 -29.27
C GLU A 657 42.71 -47.25 -29.94
N SER A 658 43.24 -46.24 -29.25
CA SER A 658 44.25 -45.34 -29.80
C SER A 658 45.62 -46.00 -30.04
N GLN A 659 45.86 -47.16 -29.44
CA GLN A 659 47.06 -47.96 -29.65
C GLN A 659 46.73 -49.18 -30.53
N PRO A 660 47.60 -49.58 -31.46
CA PRO A 660 47.38 -50.81 -32.22
C PRO A 660 47.31 -52.00 -31.26
N TRP A 661 46.37 -52.91 -31.53
CA TRP A 661 46.06 -54.02 -30.63
C TRP A 661 47.28 -54.91 -30.37
N GLU A 662 48.12 -55.09 -31.38
CA GLU A 662 49.38 -55.83 -31.31
C GLU A 662 50.40 -55.21 -30.35
N GLU A 663 50.40 -53.89 -30.16
CA GLU A 663 51.25 -53.21 -29.17
C GLU A 663 50.64 -53.25 -27.78
N SER A 664 49.31 -53.11 -27.67
CA SER A 664 48.58 -53.25 -26.41
C SER A 664 48.76 -54.65 -25.79
N LEU A 665 48.91 -55.69 -26.62
CA LEU A 665 49.17 -57.06 -26.17
C LEU A 665 50.59 -57.25 -25.61
N LYS A 666 51.57 -56.42 -25.98
CA LYS A 666 52.94 -56.49 -25.46
C LYS A 666 53.00 -56.11 -23.98
N ASP A 667 52.13 -55.18 -23.56
CA ASP A 667 51.91 -54.83 -22.15
C ASP A 667 50.55 -55.35 -21.65
N GLY A 668 50.42 -56.69 -21.63
CA GLY A 668 49.19 -57.36 -21.21
C GLY A 668 48.78 -57.07 -19.76
N VAL A 669 49.70 -56.60 -18.90
CA VAL A 669 49.38 -56.21 -17.52
C VAL A 669 48.69 -54.84 -17.51
N GLN A 670 49.24 -53.85 -18.22
CA GLN A 670 48.64 -52.52 -18.35
C GLN A 670 47.28 -52.58 -19.06
N LEU A 671 47.16 -53.35 -20.14
CA LEU A 671 45.89 -53.54 -20.86
C LEU A 671 44.81 -54.13 -19.95
N LYS A 672 45.15 -55.14 -19.13
CA LYS A 672 44.21 -55.72 -18.14
C LYS A 672 43.79 -54.68 -17.10
N GLN A 673 44.70 -53.85 -16.62
CA GLN A 673 44.37 -52.79 -15.67
C GLN A 673 43.41 -51.75 -16.27
N LEU A 674 43.63 -51.32 -17.52
CA LEU A 674 42.74 -50.39 -18.22
C LEU A 674 41.35 -51.00 -18.46
N LEU A 675 41.29 -52.28 -18.86
CA LEU A 675 40.03 -53.01 -19.02
C LEU A 675 39.28 -53.20 -17.71
N LEU A 676 39.99 -53.48 -16.60
CA LEU A 676 39.38 -53.57 -15.27
C LEU A 676 38.81 -52.22 -14.83
N LYS A 677 39.52 -51.11 -15.07
CA LYS A 677 39.00 -49.75 -14.81
C LYS A 677 37.76 -49.43 -15.66
N ALA A 678 37.76 -49.77 -16.94
CA ALA A 678 36.59 -49.60 -17.80
C ALA A 678 35.41 -50.48 -17.34
N LEU A 679 35.69 -51.70 -16.86
CA LEU A 679 34.69 -52.63 -16.34
C LEU A 679 34.02 -52.08 -15.07
N THR A 680 34.78 -51.57 -14.11
CA THR A 680 34.24 -51.00 -12.87
C THR A 680 33.37 -49.79 -13.16
N LEU A 681 33.86 -48.85 -13.99
CA LEU A 681 33.08 -47.67 -14.37
C LEU A 681 31.77 -48.04 -15.09
N MET A 682 31.78 -49.07 -15.94
CA MET A 682 30.56 -49.53 -16.61
C MET A 682 29.57 -50.23 -15.66
N LEU A 683 30.05 -50.89 -14.61
CA LEU A 683 29.22 -51.46 -13.55
C LEU A 683 28.57 -50.36 -12.71
N ASP A 684 29.34 -49.37 -12.30
CA ASP A 684 28.86 -48.22 -11.52
C ASP A 684 27.83 -47.40 -12.33
N ALA A 685 28.04 -47.24 -13.64
CA ALA A 685 27.08 -46.64 -14.55
C ALA A 685 25.77 -47.44 -14.62
N ALA A 686 25.86 -48.77 -14.77
CA ALA A 686 24.70 -49.64 -14.83
C ALA A 686 23.87 -49.61 -13.52
N GLU A 687 24.53 -49.59 -12.37
CA GLU A 687 23.87 -49.47 -11.06
C GLU A 687 23.17 -48.12 -10.90
N SER A 688 23.83 -47.03 -11.31
CA SER A 688 23.28 -45.68 -11.22
C SER A 688 22.05 -45.51 -12.15
N TYR A 689 22.12 -45.97 -13.39
CA TYR A 689 20.95 -45.98 -14.28
C TYR A 689 19.82 -46.88 -13.78
N ALA A 690 20.14 -47.98 -13.10
CA ALA A 690 19.12 -48.85 -12.50
C ALA A 690 18.40 -48.15 -11.33
N LYS A 691 19.12 -47.40 -10.50
CA LYS A 691 18.54 -46.55 -9.43
C LYS A 691 17.60 -45.48 -9.98
N ASP A 692 17.87 -44.96 -11.18
CA ASP A 692 17.03 -43.97 -11.88
C ASP A 692 15.92 -44.58 -12.76
N SER A 693 15.72 -45.90 -12.74
CA SER A 693 14.78 -46.60 -13.63
C SER A 693 15.06 -46.43 -15.15
N CYS A 694 16.27 -46.02 -15.53
CA CYS A 694 16.75 -45.94 -16.91
C CYS A 694 17.13 -47.34 -17.45
N VAL A 695 16.13 -48.23 -17.60
CA VAL A 695 16.33 -49.66 -17.90
C VAL A 695 17.12 -49.92 -19.19
N ARG A 696 16.91 -49.10 -20.23
CA ARG A 696 17.58 -49.29 -21.53
C ARG A 696 19.08 -49.05 -21.42
N GLN A 697 19.47 -47.95 -20.79
CA GLN A 697 20.87 -47.55 -20.56
C GLN A 697 21.55 -48.50 -19.57
N ALA A 698 20.88 -48.86 -18.48
CA ALA A 698 21.38 -49.86 -17.53
C ALA A 698 21.65 -51.21 -18.22
N LEU A 699 20.74 -51.65 -19.09
CA LEU A 699 20.90 -52.88 -19.86
C LEU A 699 22.03 -52.77 -20.90
N HIS A 700 22.19 -51.60 -21.53
CA HIS A 700 23.30 -51.33 -22.45
C HIS A 700 24.65 -51.45 -21.74
N CYS A 701 24.84 -50.73 -20.62
CA CYS A 701 26.03 -50.81 -19.79
C CYS A 701 26.30 -52.25 -19.36
N LYS A 702 25.29 -52.98 -18.87
CA LYS A 702 25.41 -54.39 -18.47
C LYS A 702 25.82 -55.34 -19.61
N ARG A 703 25.42 -55.05 -20.85
CA ARG A 703 25.85 -55.82 -22.04
C ARG A 703 27.33 -55.53 -22.34
N LEU A 704 27.77 -54.28 -22.27
CA LEU A 704 29.17 -53.90 -22.42
C LEU A 704 30.05 -54.49 -21.30
N THR A 705 29.60 -54.49 -20.05
CA THR A 705 30.27 -55.18 -18.93
C THR A 705 30.53 -56.66 -19.26
N LYS A 706 29.53 -57.37 -19.80
CA LYS A 706 29.67 -58.79 -20.19
C LYS A 706 30.69 -58.98 -21.31
N LEU A 707 30.79 -58.02 -22.23
CA LEU A 707 31.78 -58.03 -23.31
C LEU A 707 33.19 -57.78 -22.78
N ILE A 708 33.38 -56.73 -21.97
CA ILE A 708 34.68 -56.42 -21.35
C ILE A 708 35.15 -57.58 -20.47
N THR A 709 34.24 -58.21 -19.71
CA THR A 709 34.55 -59.41 -18.91
C THR A 709 35.04 -60.57 -19.78
N LEU A 710 34.43 -60.75 -20.96
CA LEU A 710 34.85 -61.79 -21.90
C LEU A 710 36.23 -61.47 -22.49
N GLN A 711 36.51 -60.20 -22.82
CA GLN A 711 37.83 -59.76 -23.26
C GLN A 711 38.92 -60.03 -22.22
N ILE A 712 38.66 -59.70 -20.95
CA ILE A 712 39.59 -59.97 -19.85
C ILE A 712 39.81 -61.48 -19.70
N HIS A 713 38.76 -62.29 -19.82
CA HIS A 713 38.90 -63.75 -19.79
C HIS A 713 39.81 -64.28 -20.91
N PHE A 714 39.68 -63.76 -22.13
CA PHE A 714 40.53 -64.14 -23.27
C PHE A 714 42.00 -63.81 -23.01
N LEU A 715 42.28 -62.61 -22.48
CA LEU A 715 43.63 -62.21 -22.08
C LEU A 715 44.19 -63.04 -20.91
N ASN A 716 43.34 -63.66 -20.09
CA ASN A 716 43.75 -64.55 -18.99
C ASN A 716 44.01 -65.99 -19.47
N THR A 717 43.37 -66.42 -20.56
CA THR A 717 43.55 -67.75 -21.16
C THR A 717 44.57 -67.77 -22.30
N GLY A 718 45.23 -66.64 -22.59
CA GLY A 718 46.24 -66.52 -23.64
C GLY A 718 45.68 -66.33 -25.05
N GLN A 719 44.41 -65.97 -25.18
CA GLN A 719 43.76 -65.67 -26.44
C GLN A 719 43.91 -64.18 -26.78
N ASN A 720 44.49 -63.89 -27.94
CA ASN A 720 44.82 -62.52 -28.37
C ASN A 720 43.73 -61.85 -29.23
N THR A 721 42.55 -62.47 -29.35
CA THR A 721 41.45 -61.93 -30.17
C THR A 721 40.85 -60.68 -29.52
N MET A 722 40.74 -59.60 -30.29
CA MET A 722 40.06 -58.37 -29.88
C MET A 722 38.54 -58.52 -30.03
N LEU A 723 37.79 -58.22 -28.97
CA LEU A 723 36.33 -58.28 -28.90
C LEU A 723 35.71 -56.92 -28.58
N ILE A 724 36.49 -56.01 -28.00
CA ILE A 724 36.11 -54.61 -27.73
C ILE A 724 36.48 -53.71 -28.90
N ASN A 725 35.79 -52.57 -29.07
CA ASN A 725 36.05 -51.57 -30.12
C ASN A 725 36.16 -52.16 -31.54
N LEU A 726 35.37 -53.20 -31.84
CA LEU A 726 35.34 -53.78 -33.17
C LEU A 726 34.66 -52.83 -34.15
N SER A 727 35.32 -52.57 -35.28
CA SER A 727 34.68 -51.92 -36.43
C SER A 727 33.72 -52.89 -37.13
N HIS A 728 32.69 -52.34 -37.78
CA HIS A 728 31.67 -53.13 -38.49
C HIS A 728 32.25 -54.13 -39.49
N GLN A 729 33.39 -53.79 -40.10
CA GLN A 729 34.05 -54.62 -41.11
C GLN A 729 34.73 -55.87 -40.50
N LYS A 730 35.23 -55.79 -39.25
CA LYS A 730 35.94 -56.89 -38.58
C LYS A 730 35.01 -57.81 -37.75
N LEU A 731 33.72 -57.47 -37.68
CA LEU A 731 32.75 -58.17 -36.84
C LEU A 731 32.49 -59.60 -37.32
N MET A 732 32.28 -59.81 -38.62
CA MET A 732 31.98 -61.14 -39.17
C MET A 732 33.17 -62.08 -39.04
N ASP A 733 34.38 -61.58 -39.29
CA ASP A 733 35.61 -62.34 -39.11
C ASP A 733 35.80 -62.77 -37.65
N CYS A 734 35.52 -61.87 -36.69
CA CYS A 734 35.56 -62.20 -35.28
C CYS A 734 34.48 -63.20 -34.86
N ILE A 735 33.26 -63.12 -35.41
CA ILE A 735 32.18 -64.07 -35.13
C ILE A 735 32.55 -65.48 -35.58
N MET A 736 33.12 -65.60 -36.79
CA MET A 736 33.56 -66.89 -37.34
C MET A 736 34.75 -67.48 -36.59
N ALA A 737 35.59 -66.63 -35.98
CA ALA A 737 36.75 -67.06 -35.19
C ALA A 737 36.40 -67.48 -33.75
N LEU A 738 35.19 -67.21 -33.25
CA LEU A 738 34.81 -67.48 -31.86
C LEU A 738 34.35 -68.95 -31.66
N PRO A 739 35.00 -69.71 -30.76
CA PRO A 739 34.78 -71.16 -30.66
C PRO A 739 33.47 -71.57 -29.98
N ARG A 740 32.75 -70.65 -29.32
CA ARG A 740 31.55 -70.99 -28.54
C ARG A 740 30.40 -70.01 -28.79
N PHE A 741 29.20 -70.56 -28.99
CA PHE A 741 27.98 -69.80 -29.26
C PHE A 741 27.66 -68.71 -28.22
N TYR A 742 27.92 -68.96 -26.93
CA TYR A 742 27.65 -67.95 -25.90
C TYR A 742 28.57 -66.71 -26.01
N GLN A 743 29.77 -66.85 -26.59
CA GLN A 743 30.72 -65.75 -26.80
C GLN A 743 30.24 -64.86 -27.93
N VAL A 744 29.82 -65.46 -29.04
CA VAL A 744 29.16 -64.79 -30.17
C VAL A 744 27.92 -64.04 -29.71
N ARG A 745 27.07 -64.68 -28.89
CA ARG A 745 25.86 -64.04 -28.34
C ARG A 745 26.16 -62.82 -27.47
N ARG A 746 27.24 -62.84 -26.66
CA ARG A 746 27.64 -61.70 -25.81
C ARG A 746 28.18 -60.53 -26.65
N LEU A 747 28.99 -60.83 -27.66
CA LEU A 747 29.50 -59.84 -28.62
C LEU A 747 28.34 -59.15 -29.35
N TRP A 748 27.40 -59.93 -29.86
CA TRP A 748 26.23 -59.46 -30.60
C TRP A 748 25.32 -58.56 -29.75
N GLN A 749 25.04 -58.97 -28.50
CA GLN A 749 24.19 -58.21 -27.59
C GLN A 749 24.80 -56.86 -27.19
N ALA A 750 26.13 -56.77 -27.08
CA ALA A 750 26.84 -55.55 -26.68
C ALA A 750 26.91 -54.50 -27.79
N LEU A 751 27.03 -54.91 -29.05
CA LEU A 751 27.13 -54.01 -30.22
C LEU A 751 25.77 -53.52 -30.77
N GLN A 752 24.66 -53.78 -30.05
CA GLN A 752 23.29 -53.43 -30.43
C GLN A 752 22.86 -53.85 -31.86
N TYR A 753 23.37 -54.96 -32.40
CA TYR A 753 22.79 -55.55 -33.61
C TYR A 753 21.51 -56.30 -33.26
N ASN A 754 20.37 -55.87 -33.80
CA ASN A 754 19.09 -56.56 -33.66
C ASN A 754 18.98 -57.61 -34.78
N PRO A 755 19.00 -58.92 -34.52
CA PRO A 755 18.70 -59.90 -35.54
C PRO A 755 17.19 -59.98 -35.66
N ILE A 756 16.62 -59.44 -36.74
CA ILE A 756 15.37 -60.02 -37.25
C ILE A 756 15.79 -61.36 -37.86
N VAL A 757 15.86 -62.40 -37.03
CA VAL A 757 15.81 -63.78 -37.49
C VAL A 757 14.44 -64.30 -37.05
N SER A 758 13.44 -63.98 -37.86
CA SER A 758 12.19 -64.72 -37.89
C SER A 758 12.49 -66.11 -38.45
N HIS A 759 12.23 -67.13 -37.62
CA HIS A 759 11.86 -68.50 -38.00
C HIS A 759 12.54 -69.12 -39.24
N SER A 760 13.58 -69.94 -39.02
CA SER A 760 13.82 -71.15 -39.86
C SER A 760 15.06 -71.95 -39.46
N TRP A 761 15.25 -72.28 -38.17
CA TRP A 761 16.15 -73.41 -37.83
C TRP A 761 15.51 -74.22 -36.70
N HIS A 762 14.60 -75.12 -37.10
CA HIS A 762 14.18 -76.24 -36.27
C HIS A 762 15.38 -77.18 -36.06
N PRO A 763 15.60 -77.69 -34.84
CA PRO A 763 16.44 -78.85 -34.62
C PRO A 763 15.60 -80.10 -34.89
N GLU A 764 15.93 -80.84 -35.95
CA GLU A 764 15.56 -82.25 -36.06
C GLU A 764 16.77 -83.13 -35.72
N ALA A 765 16.44 -84.20 -34.99
CA ALA A 765 17.14 -85.47 -34.80
C ALA A 765 18.11 -85.63 -33.60
N LYS A 766 17.54 -86.31 -32.59
CA LYS A 766 18.10 -87.17 -31.51
C LYS A 766 18.85 -86.55 -30.35
#